data_AF-A0A954KVR3-F1
#
_entry.id   AF-A0A954KVR3-F1
#
_cell.length_a   1.000
_cell.length_b   1.000
_cell.length_c   1.000
_cell.angle_alpha   90.00
_cell.angle_beta   90.00
_cell.angle_gamma   90.00
#
_symmetry.space_group_name_H-M   'P 1'
#
loop_
_entity.id
_entity.type
_entity.pdbx_description
1 polymer ?
#
loop_
_entity_poly.entity_id
_entity_poly.type
_entity_poly.pdbx_seq_one_letter_code
_entity_poly.pdbx_strand_id
1 'polypeptide(L)'
;MHFTHPHYKSGPSRRGVIIVLAAILLIVIFAFLAFSIDVGYMTMTQAQLQNAADAAAMAGSYKIGETPADVRQAAKEVAYANTAAGAPVVVPDEDIDLGIFDYTNKTFEINETLPNAVRVRTRVVDQPLFFAPVIKHYDFDMETTAIAMLNPRDIVFVVDLSGSMNDDTEPCWATQVINEKFAPLGYPSVANPLMEQVFADFGYGTYPGSVQYIGAPLGVSQDDTAFAEMTQDDGPLADDTCDDWYRVRTDDDELTRRKKCYRWIIDKQIAVVMPNAKPTPDSTVNYGYWEKYIDYIMDGEWVGNPPPPEPDPVDTGSGGTGGTTDPPPDPPPSDPPPPEPPIGLQIPIENGRLWAGLGLPRGPRSLGHVAGDTHSAMQLLLMQSPTQMEIGVPRRGSYDEIWVPWYMDGDRIEDFNNPNEYTFPGADDDLAKDWRNWIGYITYVQFMMDWGRDRSPDVSNSSNSDPDVGIKTPLSVLSQYCPRHAESVAGYTFNFPPREQPMHAVRRSLISALAVVADRNIGITPGAGDRVAIVTYDGLDAYHAPQLVVPLTSSFNSAMSSCVDLQATSDIGSTTATEAGLILARDHLKPTHMGGAGRHYSKKVIVLLTDGVPNAWSSSQGEIDSFITNNPGDNYYNSDYIWLNAALVQAAHAEMEGTNIYAVGMGLGTDYDFMDRMARTANTDEGGLSVRGSGNPAEYEQRLTEIFTNIIKRPGSRLVE
;
A
#
# COMPACT_ATOMS: atom_id res chain seq x y z
N MET A 1 -47.46 -51.13 107.83
CA MET A 1 -46.94 -50.63 106.53
C MET A 1 -48.03 -49.82 105.85
N HIS A 2 -47.90 -48.50 105.78
CA HIS A 2 -48.65 -47.64 104.86
C HIS A 2 -47.74 -46.46 104.50
N PHE A 3 -47.34 -46.41 103.23
CA PHE A 3 -46.47 -45.38 102.67
C PHE A 3 -47.28 -44.11 102.40
N THR A 4 -46.76 -42.96 102.81
CA THR A 4 -47.27 -41.63 102.48
C THR A 4 -46.57 -41.09 101.23
N HIS A 5 -47.34 -40.70 100.22
CA HIS A 5 -46.85 -40.05 98.99
C HIS A 5 -46.51 -38.57 99.22
N PRO A 6 -45.48 -38.02 98.53
CA PRO A 6 -45.16 -36.60 98.62
C PRO A 6 -46.03 -35.75 97.67
N HIS A 7 -46.51 -34.61 98.18
CA HIS A 7 -47.19 -33.58 97.38
C HIS A 7 -46.17 -32.77 96.56
N TYR A 8 -46.35 -32.72 95.23
CA TYR A 8 -45.65 -31.78 94.36
C TYR A 8 -46.42 -30.45 94.30
N LYS A 9 -45.78 -29.34 94.67
CA LYS A 9 -46.34 -27.98 94.51
C LYS A 9 -46.23 -27.56 93.04
N SER A 10 -47.36 -27.20 92.42
CA SER A 10 -47.41 -26.54 91.11
C SER A 10 -46.89 -25.09 91.22
N GLY A 11 -45.85 -24.75 90.44
CA GLY A 11 -45.31 -23.39 90.36
C GLY A 11 -46.25 -22.39 89.67
N PRO A 12 -46.07 -21.07 89.89
CA PRO A 12 -46.97 -20.03 89.38
C PRO A 12 -46.91 -19.90 87.85
N SER A 13 -48.07 -19.76 87.22
CA SER A 13 -48.25 -19.58 85.77
C SER A 13 -47.46 -18.38 85.26
N ARG A 14 -46.49 -18.63 84.36
CA ARG A 14 -45.76 -17.58 83.65
C ARG A 14 -46.71 -16.82 82.71
N ARG A 15 -46.73 -15.50 82.82
CA ARG A 15 -47.64 -14.58 82.13
C ARG A 15 -47.36 -14.53 80.63
N GLY A 16 -48.40 -14.55 79.79
CA GLY A 16 -48.36 -14.55 78.32
C GLY A 16 -47.80 -13.30 77.63
N VAL A 17 -46.97 -12.51 78.30
CA VAL A 17 -46.28 -11.33 77.73
C VAL A 17 -45.36 -11.72 76.58
N ILE A 18 -44.77 -12.92 76.63
CA ILE A 18 -43.92 -13.45 75.54
C ILE A 18 -44.71 -13.58 74.24
N ILE A 19 -46.01 -13.91 74.29
CA ILE A 19 -46.84 -14.05 73.08
C ILE A 19 -47.06 -12.68 72.43
N VAL A 20 -47.33 -11.64 73.23
CA VAL A 20 -47.52 -10.27 72.73
C VAL A 20 -46.23 -9.71 72.14
N LEU A 21 -45.09 -9.91 72.83
CA LEU A 21 -43.77 -9.49 72.34
C LEU A 21 -43.38 -10.25 71.07
N ALA A 22 -43.62 -11.56 71.02
CA ALA A 22 -43.35 -12.38 69.85
C ALA A 22 -44.21 -11.95 68.65
N ALA A 23 -45.48 -11.61 68.85
CA ALA A 23 -46.36 -11.12 67.78
C ALA A 23 -45.85 -9.80 67.18
N ILE A 24 -45.38 -8.86 68.00
CA ILE A 24 -44.81 -7.59 67.52
C ILE A 24 -43.48 -7.83 66.79
N LEU A 25 -42.58 -8.64 67.36
CA LEU A 25 -41.31 -8.99 66.73
C LEU A 25 -41.51 -9.73 65.40
N LEU A 26 -42.53 -10.58 65.29
CA LEU A 26 -42.86 -11.28 64.06
C LEU A 26 -43.19 -10.30 62.94
N ILE A 27 -43.98 -9.26 63.21
CA ILE A 27 -44.29 -8.20 62.23
C ILE A 27 -43.01 -7.50 61.76
N VAL A 28 -42.12 -7.17 62.70
CA VAL A 28 -40.83 -6.54 62.38
C VAL A 28 -39.97 -7.47 61.52
N ILE A 29 -39.89 -8.77 61.86
CA ILE A 29 -39.15 -9.77 61.09
C ILE A 29 -39.71 -9.90 59.66
N PHE A 30 -41.03 -9.97 59.48
CA PHE A 30 -41.65 -10.02 58.16
C PHE A 30 -41.43 -8.73 57.37
N ALA A 31 -41.42 -7.57 58.02
CA ALA A 31 -41.09 -6.31 57.35
C ALA A 31 -39.63 -6.31 56.84
N PHE A 32 -38.68 -6.81 57.62
CA PHE A 32 -37.28 -6.95 57.19
C PHE A 32 -37.09 -8.04 56.13
N LEU A 33 -37.85 -9.14 56.18
CA LEU A 33 -37.84 -10.18 55.15
C LEU A 33 -38.39 -9.64 53.82
N ALA A 34 -39.53 -8.93 53.87
CA ALA A 34 -40.08 -8.27 52.70
C ALA A 34 -39.06 -7.28 52.12
N PHE A 35 -38.49 -6.41 52.96
CA PHE A 35 -37.46 -5.50 52.50
C PHE A 35 -36.24 -6.22 51.89
N SER A 36 -35.74 -7.30 52.49
CA SER A 36 -34.51 -7.94 52.02
C SER A 36 -34.71 -8.80 50.77
N ILE A 37 -35.82 -9.55 50.69
CA ILE A 37 -36.07 -10.51 49.61
C ILE A 37 -36.83 -9.85 48.47
N ASP A 38 -37.89 -9.10 48.76
CA ASP A 38 -38.72 -8.51 47.71
C ASP A 38 -38.00 -7.38 47.00
N VAL A 39 -37.34 -6.47 47.74
CA VAL A 39 -36.52 -5.42 47.09
C VAL A 39 -35.32 -6.04 46.37
N GLY A 40 -34.70 -7.08 46.93
CA GLY A 40 -33.63 -7.82 46.26
C GLY A 40 -34.09 -8.48 44.95
N TYR A 41 -35.30 -9.03 44.92
CA TYR A 41 -35.91 -9.57 43.71
C TYR A 41 -36.25 -8.48 42.69
N MET A 42 -36.77 -7.34 43.14
CA MET A 42 -37.04 -6.19 42.27
C MET A 42 -35.76 -5.65 41.64
N THR A 43 -34.68 -5.45 42.42
CA THR A 43 -33.41 -4.94 41.88
C THR A 43 -32.72 -5.95 40.95
N MET A 44 -32.82 -7.25 41.25
CA MET A 44 -32.36 -8.30 40.33
C MET A 44 -33.16 -8.28 39.02
N THR A 45 -34.49 -8.17 39.10
CA THR A 45 -35.37 -8.09 37.92
C THR A 45 -35.06 -6.85 37.10
N GLN A 46 -34.77 -5.71 37.75
CA GLN A 46 -34.34 -4.49 37.08
C GLN A 46 -33.05 -4.69 36.29
N ALA A 47 -32.04 -5.31 36.90
CA ALA A 47 -30.77 -5.58 36.23
C ALA A 47 -30.94 -6.56 35.06
N GLN A 48 -31.80 -7.57 35.22
CA GLN A 48 -32.14 -8.50 34.14
C GLN A 48 -32.84 -7.81 32.96
N LEU A 49 -33.82 -6.94 33.25
CA LEU A 49 -34.49 -6.13 32.23
C LEU A 49 -33.53 -5.17 31.54
N GLN A 50 -32.65 -4.49 32.28
CA GLN A 50 -31.65 -3.61 31.68
C GLN A 50 -30.72 -4.38 30.73
N ASN A 51 -30.20 -5.54 31.14
CA ASN A 51 -29.37 -6.38 30.27
C ASN A 51 -30.12 -6.80 28.99
N ALA A 52 -31.41 -7.12 29.10
CA ALA A 52 -32.24 -7.44 27.95
C ALA A 52 -32.45 -6.23 27.04
N ALA A 53 -32.72 -5.04 27.60
CA ALA A 53 -32.90 -3.79 26.86
C ALA A 53 -31.62 -3.40 26.12
N ASP A 54 -30.47 -3.42 26.81
CA ASP A 54 -29.15 -3.09 26.25
C ASP A 54 -28.80 -4.02 25.08
N ALA A 55 -28.95 -5.34 25.28
CA ALA A 55 -28.67 -6.33 24.26
C ALA A 55 -29.62 -6.20 23.06
N ALA A 56 -30.92 -5.99 23.31
CA ALA A 56 -31.92 -5.81 22.26
C ALA A 56 -31.70 -4.52 21.47
N ALA A 57 -31.41 -3.41 22.13
CA ALA A 57 -31.10 -2.14 21.47
C ALA A 57 -29.85 -2.28 20.60
N MET A 58 -28.77 -2.88 21.12
CA MET A 58 -27.56 -3.15 20.34
C MET A 58 -27.85 -4.02 19.11
N ALA A 59 -28.64 -5.10 19.28
CA ALA A 59 -29.00 -5.99 18.18
C ALA A 59 -29.83 -5.27 17.10
N GLY A 60 -30.81 -4.46 17.49
CA GLY A 60 -31.57 -3.62 16.58
C GLY A 60 -30.67 -2.61 15.86
N SER A 61 -29.78 -1.92 16.59
CA SER A 61 -28.88 -0.93 16.00
C SER A 61 -27.91 -1.50 14.96
N TYR A 62 -27.53 -2.78 15.11
CA TYR A 62 -26.69 -3.49 14.14
C TYR A 62 -27.38 -3.69 12.78
N LYS A 63 -28.72 -3.66 12.77
CA LYS A 63 -29.57 -3.83 11.59
C LYS A 63 -30.02 -2.50 10.96
N ILE A 64 -29.57 -1.36 11.48
CA ILE A 64 -29.82 -0.06 10.86
C ILE A 64 -29.23 -0.04 9.44
N GLY A 65 -30.03 0.43 8.47
CA GLY A 65 -29.75 0.35 7.03
C GLY A 65 -30.49 -0.81 6.33
N GLU A 66 -31.01 -1.78 7.08
CA GLU A 66 -31.99 -2.78 6.59
C GLU A 66 -33.43 -2.25 6.77
N THR A 67 -34.45 -3.09 6.59
CA THR A 67 -35.84 -2.65 6.76
C THR A 67 -36.19 -2.44 8.25
N PRO A 68 -37.14 -1.54 8.59
CA PRO A 68 -37.57 -1.39 9.98
C PRO A 68 -38.08 -2.71 10.61
N ALA A 69 -38.62 -3.62 9.81
CA ALA A 69 -39.04 -4.94 10.27
C ALA A 69 -37.84 -5.81 10.71
N ASP A 70 -36.74 -5.78 9.97
CA ASP A 70 -35.52 -6.53 10.29
C ASP A 70 -34.88 -6.01 11.59
N VAL A 71 -34.86 -4.68 11.76
CA VAL A 71 -34.39 -4.02 12.99
C VAL A 71 -35.19 -4.47 14.21
N ARG A 72 -36.51 -4.42 14.10
CA ARG A 72 -37.43 -4.83 15.18
C ARG A 72 -37.30 -6.32 15.47
N GLN A 73 -37.18 -7.15 14.45
CA GLN A 73 -37.03 -8.59 14.60
C GLN A 73 -35.74 -8.94 15.34
N ALA A 74 -34.60 -8.34 14.97
CA ALA A 74 -33.33 -8.58 15.66
C ALA A 74 -33.36 -8.16 17.13
N ALA A 75 -33.98 -7.02 17.45
CA ALA A 75 -34.16 -6.58 18.83
C ALA A 75 -35.03 -7.56 19.63
N LYS A 76 -36.14 -8.06 19.05
CA LYS A 76 -37.02 -9.04 19.70
C LYS A 76 -36.33 -10.37 19.96
N GLU A 77 -35.57 -10.89 18.99
CA GLU A 77 -34.86 -12.16 19.11
C GLU A 77 -33.86 -12.13 20.27
N VAL A 78 -33.09 -11.04 20.37
CA VAL A 78 -32.10 -10.88 21.45
C VAL A 78 -32.77 -10.58 22.79
N ALA A 79 -33.86 -9.82 22.84
CA ALA A 79 -34.64 -9.66 24.06
C ALA A 79 -35.17 -11.02 24.56
N TYR A 80 -35.73 -11.83 23.66
CA TYR A 80 -36.29 -13.14 23.99
C TYR A 80 -35.24 -14.15 24.48
N ALA A 81 -34.00 -14.03 24.01
CA ALA A 81 -32.88 -14.84 24.50
C ALA A 81 -32.47 -14.49 25.95
N ASN A 82 -32.88 -13.33 26.46
CA ASN A 82 -32.66 -12.92 27.84
C ASN A 82 -33.84 -13.31 28.73
N THR A 83 -33.57 -13.42 30.04
CA THR A 83 -34.59 -13.76 31.04
C THR A 83 -34.68 -12.70 32.13
N ALA A 84 -35.91 -12.33 32.50
CA ALA A 84 -36.20 -11.47 33.64
C ALA A 84 -37.33 -12.09 34.45
N ALA A 85 -37.25 -12.00 35.78
CA ALA A 85 -38.25 -12.57 36.69
C ALA A 85 -38.52 -14.09 36.46
N GLY A 86 -37.58 -14.82 35.84
CA GLY A 86 -37.70 -16.24 35.54
C GLY A 86 -38.40 -16.58 34.22
N ALA A 87 -38.72 -15.61 33.37
CA ALA A 87 -39.33 -15.80 32.05
C ALA A 87 -38.53 -15.10 30.93
N PRO A 88 -38.65 -15.54 29.67
CA PRO A 88 -38.11 -14.81 28.52
C PRO A 88 -38.69 -13.39 28.42
N VAL A 89 -37.85 -12.41 28.05
CA VAL A 89 -38.30 -11.02 27.87
C VAL A 89 -38.94 -10.86 26.48
N VAL A 90 -40.24 -10.58 26.44
CA VAL A 90 -40.99 -10.35 25.20
C VAL A 90 -41.20 -8.86 24.99
N VAL A 91 -40.77 -8.34 23.83
CA VAL A 91 -40.89 -6.91 23.49
C VAL A 91 -41.82 -6.75 22.28
N PRO A 92 -42.94 -6.02 22.40
CA PRO A 92 -43.82 -5.70 21.26
C PRO A 92 -43.20 -4.61 20.37
N ASP A 93 -43.69 -4.46 19.14
CA ASP A 93 -43.16 -3.45 18.21
C ASP A 93 -43.29 -2.02 18.75
N GLU A 94 -44.37 -1.69 19.46
CA GLU A 94 -44.57 -0.37 20.07
C GLU A 94 -43.52 0.01 21.13
N ASP A 95 -42.76 -0.95 21.65
CA ASP A 95 -41.68 -0.74 22.62
C ASP A 95 -40.29 -0.68 21.94
N ILE A 96 -40.26 -0.67 20.60
CA ILE A 96 -39.05 -0.51 19.79
C ILE A 96 -39.22 0.74 18.92
N ASP A 97 -38.48 1.79 19.22
CA ASP A 97 -38.47 3.02 18.43
C ASP A 97 -37.20 3.09 17.58
N LEU A 98 -37.35 3.37 16.28
CA LEU A 98 -36.24 3.74 15.41
C LEU A 98 -36.17 5.27 15.35
N GLY A 99 -34.97 5.83 15.41
CA GLY A 99 -34.82 7.27 15.47
C GLY A 99 -33.42 7.81 15.25
N ILE A 100 -33.31 9.12 15.44
CA ILE A 100 -32.07 9.87 15.36
C ILE A 100 -31.63 10.20 16.78
N PHE A 101 -30.50 9.64 17.19
CA PHE A 101 -29.75 10.03 18.37
C PHE A 101 -28.71 11.09 17.99
N ASP A 102 -28.83 12.28 18.58
CA ASP A 102 -27.80 13.31 18.52
C ASP A 102 -26.79 13.05 19.65
N TYR A 103 -25.60 12.59 19.27
CA TYR A 103 -24.56 12.24 20.25
C TYR A 103 -24.05 13.44 21.06
N THR A 104 -24.13 14.65 20.49
CA THR A 104 -23.67 15.88 21.13
C THR A 104 -24.69 16.36 22.15
N ASN A 105 -25.96 16.43 21.74
CA ASN A 105 -27.05 16.93 22.58
C ASN A 105 -27.65 15.86 23.51
N LYS A 106 -27.29 14.59 23.30
CA LYS A 106 -27.86 13.44 24.02
C LYS A 106 -29.39 13.38 23.91
N THR A 107 -29.91 13.61 22.71
CA THR A 107 -31.35 13.58 22.44
C THR A 107 -31.69 12.49 21.44
N PHE A 108 -32.81 11.80 21.66
CA PHE A 108 -33.40 10.84 20.74
C PHE A 108 -34.73 11.36 20.19
N GLU A 109 -34.84 11.42 18.87
CA GLU A 109 -36.07 11.77 18.14
C GLU A 109 -36.51 10.57 17.28
N ILE A 110 -37.79 10.20 17.36
CA ILE A 110 -38.33 9.09 16.56
C ILE A 110 -38.34 9.48 15.08
N ASN A 111 -37.71 8.65 14.25
CA ASN A 111 -37.63 8.82 12.81
C ASN A 111 -37.34 7.45 12.16
N GLU A 112 -38.35 6.84 11.57
CA GLU A 112 -38.23 5.53 10.94
C GLU A 112 -37.69 5.57 9.51
N THR A 113 -37.57 6.77 8.90
CA THR A 113 -37.15 6.90 7.50
C THR A 113 -35.64 6.85 7.35
N LEU A 114 -34.91 7.54 8.24
CA LEU A 114 -33.45 7.62 8.20
C LEU A 114 -32.83 7.45 9.59
N PRO A 115 -33.14 6.37 10.33
CA PRO A 115 -32.66 6.20 11.69
C PRO A 115 -31.14 6.05 11.77
N ASN A 116 -30.55 6.49 12.89
CA ASN A 116 -29.17 6.15 13.28
C ASN A 116 -29.11 5.44 14.64
N ALA A 117 -30.25 5.24 15.30
CA ALA A 117 -30.36 4.61 16.61
C ALA A 117 -31.68 3.86 16.79
N VAL A 118 -31.67 2.94 17.76
CA VAL A 118 -32.82 2.16 18.20
C VAL A 118 -32.96 2.34 19.71
N ARG A 119 -34.17 2.66 20.16
CA ARG A 119 -34.56 2.65 21.57
C ARG A 119 -35.44 1.44 21.84
N VAL A 120 -35.10 0.64 22.84
CA VAL A 120 -35.87 -0.53 23.25
C VAL A 120 -36.33 -0.36 24.69
N ARG A 121 -37.63 -0.52 24.93
CA ARG A 121 -38.22 -0.62 26.26
C ARG A 121 -38.49 -2.08 26.59
N THR A 122 -38.09 -2.51 27.79
CA THR A 122 -38.45 -3.83 28.32
C THR A 122 -39.24 -3.67 29.59
N ARG A 123 -40.18 -4.58 29.85
CA ARG A 123 -41.06 -4.48 31.01
C ARG A 123 -41.53 -5.85 31.52
N VAL A 124 -41.76 -5.91 32.82
CA VAL A 124 -42.57 -6.95 33.46
C VAL A 124 -43.79 -6.31 34.11
N VAL A 125 -44.89 -7.04 34.11
CA VAL A 125 -46.17 -6.60 34.68
C VAL A 125 -46.64 -7.67 35.66
N ASP A 126 -47.31 -7.24 36.74
CA ASP A 126 -47.95 -8.08 37.76
C ASP A 126 -47.00 -9.15 38.36
N GLN A 127 -45.72 -8.84 38.58
CA GLN A 127 -44.76 -9.81 39.13
C GLN A 127 -44.98 -10.01 40.63
N PRO A 128 -45.17 -11.25 41.11
CA PRO A 128 -45.55 -11.49 42.49
C PRO A 128 -44.41 -11.19 43.46
N LEU A 129 -44.76 -10.59 44.60
CA LEU A 129 -43.86 -10.40 45.74
C LEU A 129 -44.02 -11.57 46.74
N PHE A 130 -42.93 -11.94 47.40
CA PHE A 130 -42.86 -13.09 48.31
C PHE A 130 -43.41 -12.78 49.71
N PHE A 131 -43.00 -11.67 50.34
CA PHE A 131 -43.32 -11.37 51.76
C PHE A 131 -44.05 -10.04 51.96
N ALA A 132 -43.93 -9.10 51.03
CA ALA A 132 -44.70 -7.86 50.96
C ALA A 132 -46.24 -8.03 50.97
N PRO A 133 -46.84 -9.18 50.56
CA PRO A 133 -48.28 -9.38 50.69
C PRO A 133 -48.80 -9.24 52.13
N VAL A 134 -47.95 -9.46 53.14
CA VAL A 134 -48.28 -9.27 54.57
C VAL A 134 -48.67 -7.81 54.89
N ILE A 135 -48.15 -6.86 54.11
CA ILE A 135 -48.46 -5.43 54.20
C ILE A 135 -49.33 -4.94 53.02
N LYS A 136 -50.03 -5.86 52.33
CA LYS A 136 -50.95 -5.61 51.21
C LYS A 136 -50.28 -5.11 49.91
N HIS A 137 -49.01 -5.43 49.70
CA HIS A 137 -48.33 -5.26 48.41
C HIS A 137 -48.12 -6.63 47.77
N TYR A 138 -48.86 -6.94 46.70
CA TYR A 138 -48.92 -8.29 46.15
C TYR A 138 -48.00 -8.51 44.95
N ASP A 139 -47.75 -7.45 44.20
CA ASP A 139 -47.07 -7.48 42.93
C ASP A 139 -46.29 -6.18 42.69
N PHE A 140 -45.48 -6.18 41.64
CA PHE A 140 -44.84 -4.99 41.11
C PHE A 140 -44.78 -5.02 39.58
N ASP A 141 -44.82 -3.83 39.00
CA ASP A 141 -44.49 -3.57 37.61
C ASP A 141 -43.10 -2.93 37.55
N MET A 142 -42.39 -3.19 36.46
CA MET A 142 -41.09 -2.58 36.24
C MET A 142 -40.79 -2.48 34.75
N GLU A 143 -40.20 -1.37 34.36
CA GLU A 143 -39.68 -1.16 33.01
C GLU A 143 -38.28 -0.57 33.03
N THR A 144 -37.51 -0.88 31.99
CA THR A 144 -36.23 -0.26 31.68
C THR A 144 -36.18 0.12 30.21
N THR A 145 -35.26 1.01 29.85
CA THR A 145 -35.07 1.45 28.48
C THR A 145 -33.58 1.50 28.18
N ALA A 146 -33.22 1.20 26.93
CA ALA A 146 -31.88 1.38 26.41
C ALA A 146 -31.94 1.98 25.01
N ILE A 147 -30.95 2.80 24.67
CA ILE A 147 -30.73 3.37 23.34
C ILE A 147 -29.37 2.92 22.85
N ALA A 148 -29.35 2.30 21.68
CA ALA A 148 -28.13 2.00 20.97
C ALA A 148 -28.12 2.73 19.63
N MET A 149 -27.01 3.39 19.33
CA MET A 149 -26.76 3.99 18.03
C MET A 149 -25.84 3.12 17.18
N LEU A 150 -25.97 3.25 15.86
CA LEU A 150 -24.94 2.83 14.92
C LEU A 150 -23.62 3.48 15.35
N ASN A 151 -22.53 2.71 15.43
CA ASN A 151 -21.20 3.25 15.70
C ASN A 151 -20.49 3.46 14.35
N PRO A 152 -20.54 4.67 13.76
CA PRO A 152 -19.96 4.89 12.46
C PRO A 152 -18.44 4.83 12.51
N ARG A 153 -17.83 4.68 11.34
CA ARG A 153 -16.38 4.74 11.16
C ARG A 153 -15.97 5.97 10.37
N ASP A 154 -14.80 6.48 10.69
CA ASP A 154 -14.03 7.32 9.79
C ASP A 154 -12.88 6.44 9.27
N ILE A 155 -12.94 6.16 7.97
CA ILE A 155 -12.05 5.23 7.27
C ILE A 155 -11.11 6.04 6.40
N VAL A 156 -9.80 5.81 6.49
CA VAL A 156 -8.81 6.35 5.55
C VAL A 156 -8.20 5.19 4.78
N PHE A 157 -8.34 5.22 3.46
CA PHE A 157 -7.54 4.37 2.58
C PHE A 157 -6.20 5.08 2.36
N VAL A 158 -5.11 4.40 2.68
CA VAL A 158 -3.74 4.89 2.51
C VAL A 158 -3.11 4.06 1.40
N VAL A 159 -2.90 4.68 0.25
CA VAL A 159 -2.61 4.00 -1.00
C VAL A 159 -1.20 4.32 -1.44
N ASP A 160 -0.40 3.27 -1.63
CA ASP A 160 0.94 3.35 -2.19
C ASP A 160 0.89 3.69 -3.67
N LEU A 161 1.71 4.65 -4.11
CA LEU A 161 1.91 5.03 -5.50
C LEU A 161 3.38 4.83 -5.91
N SER A 162 4.19 4.09 -5.15
CA SER A 162 5.57 3.75 -5.48
C SER A 162 5.72 3.14 -6.87
N GLY A 163 6.95 3.15 -7.40
CA GLY A 163 7.29 2.52 -8.68
C GLY A 163 6.84 1.07 -8.74
N SER A 164 7.07 0.33 -7.65
CA SER A 164 6.70 -1.07 -7.53
C SER A 164 5.21 -1.41 -7.70
N MET A 165 4.34 -0.39 -7.70
CA MET A 165 2.91 -0.56 -7.96
C MET A 165 2.59 -0.77 -9.46
N ASN A 166 3.59 -0.95 -10.33
CA ASN A 166 3.46 -1.46 -11.70
C ASN A 166 4.27 -2.75 -12.02
N ASP A 167 4.98 -3.33 -11.04
CA ASP A 167 5.88 -4.50 -11.16
C ASP A 167 5.27 -5.73 -11.82
N ASP A 168 3.95 -5.95 -11.71
CA ASP A 168 3.32 -7.16 -12.25
C ASP A 168 3.16 -7.08 -13.78
N THR A 169 3.29 -5.87 -14.34
CA THR A 169 3.25 -5.57 -15.77
C THR A 169 4.52 -4.91 -16.29
N GLU A 170 5.39 -4.43 -15.40
CA GLU A 170 6.68 -3.86 -15.78
C GLU A 170 7.49 -4.85 -16.62
N PRO A 171 7.80 -6.10 -16.20
CA PRO A 171 8.66 -7.03 -16.94
C PRO A 171 7.93 -7.64 -18.14
N CYS A 172 7.61 -6.79 -19.11
CA CYS A 172 6.90 -7.11 -20.35
C CYS A 172 7.61 -8.21 -21.14
N TRP A 173 8.93 -8.25 -21.00
CA TRP A 173 9.86 -9.19 -21.61
C TRP A 173 9.98 -10.53 -20.85
N ALA A 174 9.56 -10.60 -19.58
CA ALA A 174 9.72 -11.78 -18.72
C ALA A 174 8.41 -12.51 -18.38
N THR A 175 7.33 -12.29 -19.14
CA THR A 175 6.00 -12.89 -18.84
C THR A 175 6.04 -14.41 -18.69
N GLN A 176 6.94 -15.09 -19.40
CA GLN A 176 7.13 -16.54 -19.28
C GLN A 176 7.61 -16.95 -17.88
N VAL A 177 8.52 -16.19 -17.26
CA VAL A 177 9.04 -16.46 -15.90
C VAL A 177 7.89 -16.42 -14.88
N ILE A 178 7.02 -15.42 -15.00
CA ILE A 178 5.83 -15.29 -14.14
C ILE A 178 4.88 -16.47 -14.38
N ASN A 179 4.61 -16.82 -15.63
CA ASN A 179 3.75 -17.96 -15.97
C ASN A 179 4.29 -19.28 -15.40
N GLU A 180 5.60 -19.52 -15.47
CA GLU A 180 6.23 -20.72 -14.95
C GLU A 180 6.14 -20.81 -13.42
N LYS A 181 6.27 -19.67 -12.72
CA LYS A 181 6.08 -19.61 -11.26
C LYS A 181 4.67 -20.03 -10.84
N PHE A 182 3.65 -19.60 -11.58
CA PHE A 182 2.25 -19.83 -11.23
C PHE A 182 1.62 -21.05 -11.90
N ALA A 183 2.29 -21.67 -12.87
CA ALA A 183 1.82 -22.89 -13.52
C ALA A 183 1.54 -24.04 -12.53
N PRO A 184 2.41 -24.34 -11.54
CA PRO A 184 2.13 -25.36 -10.53
C PRO A 184 0.94 -25.04 -9.63
N LEU A 185 0.55 -23.76 -9.53
CA LEU A 185 -0.59 -23.28 -8.74
C LEU A 185 -1.91 -23.28 -9.54
N GLY A 186 -1.87 -23.71 -10.80
CA GLY A 186 -3.05 -23.79 -11.68
C GLY A 186 -3.24 -22.60 -12.61
N TYR A 187 -2.29 -21.66 -12.67
CA TYR A 187 -2.36 -20.45 -13.50
C TYR A 187 -1.19 -20.38 -14.51
N PRO A 188 -1.13 -21.29 -15.50
CA PRO A 188 0.02 -21.44 -16.40
C PRO A 188 0.19 -20.31 -17.44
N SER A 189 -0.68 -19.31 -17.40
CA SER A 189 -0.67 -18.18 -18.33
C SER A 189 -1.05 -16.87 -17.63
N VAL A 190 -0.85 -16.77 -16.31
CA VAL A 190 -1.32 -15.64 -15.49
C VAL A 190 -0.86 -14.26 -16.01
N ALA A 191 0.35 -14.16 -16.56
CA ALA A 191 0.91 -12.90 -17.02
C ALA A 191 0.46 -12.51 -18.43
N ASN A 192 0.06 -13.49 -19.27
CA ASN A 192 -0.31 -13.22 -20.66
C ASN A 192 -1.54 -12.28 -20.76
N PRO A 193 -2.66 -12.52 -20.03
CA PRO A 193 -3.79 -11.61 -20.04
C PRO A 193 -3.46 -10.21 -19.54
N LEU A 194 -2.50 -10.06 -18.62
CA LEU A 194 -2.08 -8.74 -18.12
C LEU A 194 -1.47 -7.93 -19.27
N MET A 195 -0.51 -8.52 -19.99
CA MET A 195 0.13 -7.86 -21.12
C MET A 195 -0.80 -7.68 -22.32
N GLU A 196 -1.68 -8.64 -22.60
CA GLU A 196 -2.71 -8.51 -23.62
C GLU A 196 -3.65 -7.32 -23.34
N GLN A 197 -4.00 -7.09 -22.06
CA GLN A 197 -4.80 -5.94 -21.66
C GLN A 197 -4.05 -4.62 -21.83
N VAL A 198 -2.77 -4.55 -21.45
CA VAL A 198 -1.92 -3.37 -21.67
C VAL A 198 -1.82 -3.05 -23.17
N PHE A 199 -1.57 -4.06 -24.00
CA PHE A 199 -1.52 -3.89 -25.46
C PHE A 199 -2.87 -3.45 -26.04
N ALA A 200 -3.98 -3.97 -25.50
CA ALA A 200 -5.32 -3.55 -25.89
C ALA A 200 -5.58 -2.08 -25.55
N ASP A 201 -5.14 -1.61 -24.38
CA ASP A 201 -5.33 -0.21 -23.94
C ASP A 201 -4.61 0.78 -24.85
N PHE A 202 -3.40 0.43 -25.28
CA PHE A 202 -2.63 1.24 -26.22
C PHE A 202 -3.03 1.04 -27.69
N GLY A 203 -3.87 0.05 -28.01
CA GLY A 203 -4.23 -0.29 -29.38
C GLY A 203 -3.06 -0.86 -30.20
N TYR A 204 -2.14 -1.58 -29.54
CA TYR A 204 -0.96 -2.18 -30.17
C TYR A 204 -1.23 -3.54 -30.83
N GLY A 205 -2.43 -4.09 -30.64
CA GLY A 205 -2.84 -5.36 -31.23
C GLY A 205 -2.50 -6.54 -30.33
N THR A 206 -2.09 -7.66 -30.91
CA THR A 206 -1.80 -8.90 -30.17
C THR A 206 -0.40 -8.86 -29.56
N TYR A 207 -0.29 -9.10 -28.25
CA TYR A 207 0.99 -9.32 -27.56
C TYR A 207 1.71 -10.57 -28.10
N PRO A 208 3.05 -10.55 -28.30
CA PRO A 208 4.01 -9.46 -28.01
C PRO A 208 4.18 -8.42 -29.13
N GLY A 209 3.42 -8.55 -30.21
CA GLY A 209 3.56 -7.70 -31.41
C GLY A 209 4.73 -8.13 -32.30
N SER A 210 5.00 -7.33 -33.33
CA SER A 210 6.17 -7.52 -34.19
C SER A 210 7.39 -6.83 -33.57
N VAL A 211 8.54 -7.47 -33.73
CA VAL A 211 9.84 -6.94 -33.33
C VAL A 211 10.80 -6.95 -34.49
N GLN A 212 11.73 -6.01 -34.50
CA GLN A 212 12.78 -5.92 -35.51
C GLN A 212 14.08 -5.42 -34.88
N TYR A 213 15.18 -6.10 -35.19
CA TYR A 213 16.51 -5.68 -34.76
C TYR A 213 16.90 -4.33 -35.37
N ILE A 214 17.63 -3.49 -34.64
CA ILE A 214 18.08 -2.17 -35.11
C ILE A 214 18.75 -2.30 -36.48
N GLY A 215 18.34 -1.46 -37.43
CA GLY A 215 18.93 -1.41 -38.77
C GLY A 215 18.57 -2.56 -39.70
N ALA A 216 17.78 -3.56 -39.28
CA ALA A 216 17.47 -4.74 -40.11
C ALA A 216 16.98 -4.44 -41.56
N PRO A 217 16.19 -3.37 -41.86
CA PRO A 217 15.84 -3.04 -43.25
C PRO A 217 17.03 -2.65 -44.13
N LEU A 218 18.17 -2.29 -43.54
CA LEU A 218 19.43 -1.98 -44.22
C LEU A 218 20.33 -3.21 -44.42
N GLY A 219 19.96 -4.36 -43.84
CA GLY A 219 20.74 -5.59 -43.95
C GLY A 219 22.05 -5.58 -43.16
N VAL A 220 22.13 -4.80 -42.07
CA VAL A 220 23.24 -4.83 -41.11
C VAL A 220 23.22 -6.12 -40.28
N SER A 221 24.34 -6.42 -39.64
CA SER A 221 24.48 -7.55 -38.72
C SER A 221 23.46 -7.46 -37.57
N GLN A 222 23.03 -8.62 -37.08
CA GLN A 222 22.08 -8.73 -35.96
C GLN A 222 22.85 -8.95 -34.65
N ASP A 223 23.73 -8.01 -34.33
CA ASP A 223 24.59 -8.01 -33.14
C ASP A 223 24.87 -6.57 -32.69
N ASP A 224 25.64 -6.41 -31.62
CA ASP A 224 25.89 -5.12 -30.97
C ASP A 224 26.70 -4.14 -31.85
N THR A 225 27.18 -4.60 -33.01
CA THR A 225 27.83 -3.77 -34.01
C THR A 225 26.87 -3.17 -35.04
N ALA A 226 25.57 -3.51 -35.01
CA ALA A 226 24.59 -3.04 -35.99
C ALA A 226 24.55 -1.52 -36.14
N PHE A 227 24.53 -0.78 -35.02
CA PHE A 227 24.54 0.68 -35.05
C PHE A 227 25.84 1.24 -35.62
N ALA A 228 26.97 0.59 -35.32
CA ALA A 228 28.26 0.93 -35.89
C ALA A 228 28.21 0.74 -37.41
N GLU A 229 27.79 -0.42 -37.91
CA GLU A 229 27.67 -0.66 -39.35
C GLU A 229 26.84 0.41 -40.07
N MET A 230 25.74 0.88 -39.45
CA MET A 230 24.92 1.96 -40.01
C MET A 230 25.65 3.31 -40.12
N THR A 231 26.63 3.59 -39.26
CA THR A 231 27.29 4.90 -39.11
C THR A 231 28.68 4.98 -39.72
N GLN A 232 29.23 3.86 -40.21
CA GLN A 232 30.56 3.83 -40.84
C GLN A 232 30.62 4.51 -42.21
N ASP A 233 31.83 4.87 -42.66
CA ASP A 233 32.10 5.61 -43.91
C ASP A 233 31.62 4.90 -45.18
N ASP A 234 31.54 3.58 -45.16
CA ASP A 234 31.05 2.71 -46.23
C ASP A 234 29.81 1.90 -45.80
N GLY A 235 29.10 2.38 -44.79
CA GLY A 235 27.88 1.77 -44.27
C GLY A 235 26.68 1.99 -45.18
N PRO A 236 25.55 1.30 -44.92
CA PRO A 236 24.36 1.42 -45.75
C PRO A 236 23.75 2.83 -45.77
N LEU A 237 23.98 3.66 -44.73
CA LEU A 237 23.55 5.06 -44.73
C LEU A 237 24.54 6.01 -45.42
N ALA A 238 25.74 5.56 -45.78
CA ALA A 238 26.71 6.35 -46.54
C ALA A 238 26.45 6.29 -48.07
N ASP A 239 25.56 5.39 -48.51
CA ASP A 239 25.25 5.20 -49.92
C ASP A 239 24.61 6.45 -50.56
N ASP A 240 24.99 6.74 -51.80
CA ASP A 240 24.53 7.90 -52.57
C ASP A 240 23.05 7.85 -52.99
N THR A 241 22.33 6.77 -52.65
CA THR A 241 20.88 6.63 -52.81
C THR A 241 20.12 6.92 -51.52
N CYS A 242 20.80 6.97 -50.36
CA CYS A 242 20.20 7.35 -49.09
C CYS A 242 19.78 8.83 -49.11
N ASP A 243 18.59 9.15 -48.59
CA ASP A 243 18.11 10.53 -48.52
C ASP A 243 19.09 11.40 -47.71
N ASP A 244 19.36 12.63 -48.17
CA ASP A 244 20.30 13.56 -47.53
C ASP A 244 19.99 13.82 -46.05
N TRP A 245 18.72 13.69 -45.63
CA TRP A 245 18.30 13.83 -44.23
C TRP A 245 18.92 12.76 -43.30
N TYR A 246 19.19 11.57 -43.85
CA TYR A 246 19.75 10.41 -43.15
C TYR A 246 21.18 10.06 -43.58
N ARG A 247 21.65 10.59 -44.72
CA ARG A 247 22.91 10.17 -45.33
C ARG A 247 24.13 10.55 -44.50
N VAL A 248 24.87 9.54 -44.05
CA VAL A 248 26.16 9.69 -43.38
C VAL A 248 27.24 10.07 -44.41
N ARG A 249 28.05 11.07 -44.09
CA ARG A 249 29.15 11.54 -44.94
C ARG A 249 30.47 11.40 -44.22
N THR A 250 31.54 11.22 -44.98
CA THR A 250 32.91 11.03 -44.44
C THR A 250 33.41 12.22 -43.62
N ASP A 251 32.89 13.43 -43.89
CA ASP A 251 33.19 14.66 -43.15
C ASP A 251 32.25 14.94 -41.98
N ASP A 252 31.19 14.14 -41.77
CA ASP A 252 30.34 14.25 -40.59
C ASP A 252 31.13 13.90 -39.33
N ASP A 253 30.94 14.69 -38.28
CA ASP A 253 31.33 14.31 -36.92
C ASP A 253 30.39 13.23 -36.37
N GLU A 254 30.85 12.56 -35.33
CA GLU A 254 30.17 11.43 -34.70
C GLU A 254 28.77 11.78 -34.16
N LEU A 255 28.60 12.99 -33.60
CA LEU A 255 27.30 13.46 -33.15
C LEU A 255 26.31 13.64 -34.32
N THR A 256 26.80 14.11 -35.46
CA THR A 256 26.02 14.27 -36.69
C THR A 256 25.63 12.92 -37.27
N ARG A 257 26.54 11.95 -37.29
CA ARG A 257 26.27 10.56 -37.71
C ARG A 257 25.19 9.92 -36.86
N ARG A 258 25.31 10.03 -35.53
CA ARG A 258 24.29 9.52 -34.59
C ARG A 258 22.93 10.12 -34.88
N LYS A 259 22.83 11.45 -34.98
CA LYS A 259 21.57 12.15 -35.25
C LYS A 259 20.93 11.68 -36.57
N LYS A 260 21.72 11.50 -37.62
CA LYS A 260 21.24 11.02 -38.93
C LYS A 260 20.76 9.58 -38.87
N CYS A 261 21.51 8.70 -38.21
CA CYS A 261 21.12 7.31 -37.99
C CYS A 261 19.83 7.22 -37.15
N TYR A 262 19.73 7.97 -36.05
CA TYR A 262 18.54 8.00 -35.19
C TYR A 262 17.32 8.51 -35.97
N ARG A 263 17.46 9.57 -36.77
CA ARG A 263 16.39 10.02 -37.66
C ARG A 263 15.90 8.91 -38.59
N TRP A 264 16.83 8.14 -39.15
CA TRP A 264 16.48 7.00 -40.01
C TRP A 264 15.73 5.93 -39.22
N ILE A 265 16.23 5.54 -38.03
CA ILE A 265 15.59 4.55 -37.16
C ILE A 265 14.17 5.01 -36.81
N ILE A 266 13.99 6.27 -36.41
CA ILE A 266 12.68 6.85 -36.07
C ILE A 266 11.72 6.78 -37.26
N ASP A 267 12.13 7.35 -38.40
CA ASP A 267 11.22 7.60 -39.52
C ASP A 267 11.00 6.37 -40.41
N LYS A 268 11.97 5.45 -40.47
CA LYS A 268 11.97 4.30 -41.39
C LYS A 268 11.82 2.95 -40.71
N GLN A 269 12.07 2.87 -39.40
CA GLN A 269 11.99 1.61 -38.67
C GLN A 269 10.92 1.65 -37.58
N ILE A 270 11.06 2.51 -36.57
CA ILE A 270 10.08 2.65 -35.48
C ILE A 270 8.69 2.99 -36.03
N ALA A 271 8.58 3.96 -36.95
CA ALA A 271 7.32 4.32 -37.59
C ALA A 271 6.62 3.15 -38.33
N VAL A 272 7.40 2.15 -38.78
CA VAL A 272 6.89 0.98 -39.53
C VAL A 272 6.54 -0.17 -38.59
N VAL A 273 7.40 -0.46 -37.61
CA VAL A 273 7.22 -1.56 -36.66
C VAL A 273 6.16 -1.21 -35.62
N MET A 274 6.08 0.05 -35.21
CA MET A 274 5.19 0.56 -34.17
C MET A 274 4.31 1.73 -34.66
N PRO A 275 3.45 1.53 -35.68
CA PRO A 275 2.69 2.62 -36.31
C PRO A 275 1.70 3.33 -35.37
N ASN A 276 1.29 2.69 -34.28
CA ASN A 276 0.35 3.25 -33.30
C ASN A 276 1.06 3.88 -32.09
N ALA A 277 2.40 3.80 -31.99
CA ALA A 277 3.11 4.39 -30.87
C ALA A 277 2.94 5.92 -30.80
N LYS A 278 3.01 6.45 -29.58
CA LYS A 278 2.84 7.88 -29.29
C LYS A 278 3.92 8.37 -28.33
N PRO A 279 4.48 9.58 -28.47
CA PRO A 279 4.26 10.54 -29.55
C PRO A 279 4.59 9.94 -30.91
N THR A 280 3.92 10.35 -31.98
CA THR A 280 4.12 9.73 -33.32
C THR A 280 5.62 9.69 -33.67
N PRO A 281 6.18 8.53 -34.09
CA PRO A 281 7.57 8.42 -34.53
C PRO A 281 7.85 9.35 -35.71
N ASP A 282 8.43 10.51 -35.42
CA ASP A 282 8.73 11.57 -36.38
C ASP A 282 9.95 12.35 -35.88
N SER A 283 11.06 12.20 -36.59
CA SER A 283 12.34 12.80 -36.24
C SER A 283 12.39 14.33 -36.44
N THR A 284 11.36 14.93 -37.05
CA THR A 284 11.25 16.38 -37.20
C THR A 284 10.53 17.06 -36.03
N VAL A 285 9.73 16.30 -35.27
CA VAL A 285 8.90 16.83 -34.17
C VAL A 285 9.25 16.21 -32.83
N ASN A 286 9.43 14.89 -32.77
CA ASN A 286 9.56 14.11 -31.53
C ASN A 286 10.95 13.47 -31.35
N TYR A 287 11.97 14.02 -32.01
CA TYR A 287 13.33 13.46 -31.97
C TYR A 287 13.85 13.28 -30.53
N GLY A 288 13.69 14.28 -29.66
CA GLY A 288 14.19 14.22 -28.28
C GLY A 288 13.55 13.13 -27.42
N TYR A 289 12.31 12.74 -27.70
CA TYR A 289 11.65 11.63 -27.03
C TYR A 289 12.16 10.28 -27.56
N TRP A 290 12.21 10.16 -28.89
CA TRP A 290 12.55 8.89 -29.53
C TRP A 290 14.04 8.56 -29.49
N GLU A 291 14.93 9.55 -29.41
CA GLU A 291 16.35 9.29 -29.17
C GLU A 291 16.55 8.58 -27.83
N LYS A 292 15.71 8.88 -26.83
CA LYS A 292 15.79 8.31 -25.49
C LYS A 292 15.29 6.88 -25.45
N TYR A 293 14.24 6.57 -26.21
CA TYR A 293 13.84 5.18 -26.43
C TYR A 293 14.91 4.37 -27.16
N ILE A 294 15.58 4.98 -28.15
CA ILE A 294 16.69 4.31 -28.87
C ILE A 294 17.87 4.08 -27.91
N ASP A 295 18.28 5.09 -27.15
CA ASP A 295 19.33 4.99 -26.13
C ASP A 295 18.97 3.95 -25.05
N TYR A 296 17.68 3.83 -24.74
CA TYR A 296 17.16 2.86 -23.79
C TYR A 296 17.28 1.42 -24.31
N ILE A 297 16.96 1.12 -25.56
CA ILE A 297 17.04 -0.28 -26.05
C ILE A 297 18.42 -0.67 -26.58
N MET A 298 19.28 0.30 -26.92
CA MET A 298 20.56 0.02 -27.56
C MET A 298 21.55 -0.59 -26.55
N ASP A 299 22.29 -1.61 -26.99
CA ASP A 299 23.47 -2.08 -26.26
C ASP A 299 24.74 -1.38 -26.76
N GLY A 300 25.65 -1.09 -25.84
CA GLY A 300 26.91 -0.43 -26.16
C GLY A 300 28.05 -1.44 -26.26
N GLU A 301 28.80 -1.39 -27.36
CA GLU A 301 29.98 -2.23 -27.58
C GLU A 301 31.17 -1.36 -28.03
N TRP A 302 32.40 -1.79 -27.68
CA TRP A 302 33.62 -1.19 -28.23
C TRP A 302 33.83 -1.66 -29.65
N VAL A 303 33.97 -0.74 -30.59
CA VAL A 303 34.31 -1.05 -31.99
C VAL A 303 35.67 -0.44 -32.33
N GLY A 304 36.61 -1.26 -32.83
CA GLY A 304 37.95 -0.84 -33.24
C GLY A 304 39.00 -1.95 -33.22
N ASN A 305 40.22 -1.65 -33.68
CA ASN A 305 41.37 -2.54 -33.52
C ASN A 305 42.25 -2.01 -32.38
N PRO A 306 42.80 -2.86 -31.50
CA PRO A 306 43.77 -2.41 -30.51
C PRO A 306 44.98 -1.76 -31.21
N PRO A 307 45.55 -0.68 -30.65
CA PRO A 307 46.71 -0.03 -31.26
C PRO A 307 47.87 -1.03 -31.42
N PRO A 308 48.68 -0.92 -32.49
CA PRO A 308 49.84 -1.79 -32.65
C PRO A 308 50.76 -1.65 -31.43
N PRO A 309 51.36 -2.75 -30.93
CA PRO A 309 52.21 -2.70 -29.74
C PRO A 309 53.32 -1.65 -29.92
N GLU A 310 53.54 -0.84 -28.88
CA GLU A 310 54.66 0.12 -28.89
C GLU A 310 55.96 -0.65 -29.19
N PRO A 311 56.84 -0.13 -30.07
CA PRO A 311 58.12 -0.75 -30.31
C PRO A 311 58.89 -0.86 -28.98
N ASP A 312 59.41 -2.06 -28.70
CA ASP A 312 60.13 -2.36 -27.46
C ASP A 312 61.09 -1.20 -27.10
N PRO A 313 61.06 -0.71 -25.85
CA PRO A 313 61.98 0.33 -25.42
C PRO A 313 63.42 -0.18 -25.64
N VAL A 314 64.20 0.61 -26.37
CA VAL A 314 65.62 0.33 -26.59
C VAL A 314 66.30 0.21 -25.23
N ASP A 315 66.74 -1.00 -24.91
CA ASP A 315 67.47 -1.36 -23.70
C ASP A 315 68.75 -0.52 -23.56
N THR A 316 68.67 0.57 -22.80
CA THR A 316 69.85 1.22 -22.22
C THR A 316 70.12 0.61 -20.86
N GLY A 317 70.75 -0.55 -20.86
CA GLY A 317 70.98 -1.34 -19.67
C GLY A 317 71.72 -0.62 -18.54
N SER A 318 71.33 -0.91 -17.30
CA SER A 318 72.28 -1.00 -16.19
C SER A 318 71.75 -1.86 -15.04
N GLY A 319 72.44 -2.99 -14.79
CA GLY A 319 72.92 -3.43 -13.47
C GLY A 319 71.91 -3.97 -12.45
N GLY A 320 71.97 -5.29 -12.19
CA GLY A 320 71.25 -6.00 -11.12
C GLY A 320 71.62 -5.60 -9.68
N THR A 321 70.95 -6.17 -8.67
CA THR A 321 71.37 -7.42 -7.97
C THR A 321 70.19 -8.11 -7.27
N GLY A 322 70.27 -9.45 -7.11
CA GLY A 322 69.21 -10.30 -6.56
C GLY A 322 69.19 -10.50 -5.05
N GLY A 323 68.15 -11.21 -4.59
CA GLY A 323 67.98 -11.77 -3.24
C GLY A 323 66.82 -12.78 -3.21
N THR A 324 67.05 -13.96 -2.62
CA THR A 324 66.16 -15.14 -2.55
C THR A 324 65.49 -15.30 -1.17
N THR A 325 64.45 -16.17 -1.10
CA THR A 325 63.79 -16.85 0.08
C THR A 325 62.87 -15.99 0.97
N ASP A 326 61.62 -16.30 1.36
CA ASP A 326 60.75 -17.51 1.43
C ASP A 326 59.24 -17.10 1.29
N PRO A 327 58.26 -18.01 1.04
CA PRO A 327 56.83 -17.66 1.02
C PRO A 327 56.24 -17.53 2.44
N PRO A 328 55.28 -16.61 2.68
CA PRO A 328 54.60 -16.46 3.97
C PRO A 328 53.56 -17.59 4.20
N PRO A 329 53.16 -17.84 5.47
CA PRO A 329 52.21 -18.91 5.80
C PRO A 329 50.78 -18.55 5.38
N ASP A 330 49.98 -19.57 5.04
CA ASP A 330 48.57 -19.41 4.67
C ASP A 330 47.76 -18.72 5.78
N PRO A 331 46.84 -17.79 5.43
CA PRO A 331 45.95 -17.18 6.40
C PRO A 331 44.94 -18.19 6.96
N PRO A 332 44.44 -18.01 8.20
CA PRO A 332 43.39 -18.85 8.75
C PRO A 332 42.09 -18.71 7.94
N PRO A 333 41.23 -19.74 7.93
CA PRO A 333 39.97 -19.70 7.18
C PRO A 333 39.11 -18.54 7.66
N SER A 334 38.66 -17.71 6.72
CA SER A 334 37.67 -16.66 6.96
C SER A 334 36.35 -17.26 7.40
N ASP A 335 35.69 -16.64 8.38
CA ASP A 335 34.29 -16.93 8.72
C ASP A 335 33.42 -16.87 7.45
N PRO A 336 32.37 -17.71 7.32
CA PRO A 336 31.46 -17.62 6.20
C PRO A 336 30.80 -16.23 6.17
N PRO A 337 30.62 -15.63 4.99
CA PRO A 337 30.02 -14.31 4.89
C PRO A 337 28.61 -14.33 5.49
N PRO A 338 28.18 -13.23 6.15
CA PRO A 338 26.78 -13.09 6.53
C PRO A 338 25.90 -13.15 5.27
N PRO A 339 24.65 -13.67 5.37
CA PRO A 339 23.73 -13.65 4.24
C PRO A 339 23.52 -12.21 3.77
N GLU A 340 23.58 -12.04 2.45
CA GLU A 340 23.40 -10.74 1.79
C GLU A 340 21.95 -10.24 2.00
N PRO A 341 21.76 -8.91 2.15
CA PRO A 341 20.42 -8.32 2.22
C PRO A 341 19.63 -8.60 0.93
N PRO A 342 18.29 -8.64 0.97
CA PRO A 342 17.49 -8.57 -0.26
C PRO A 342 17.80 -7.24 -0.97
N ILE A 343 18.23 -7.35 -2.22
CA ILE A 343 18.70 -6.25 -3.06
C ILE A 343 17.49 -5.54 -3.68
N GLY A 344 17.40 -4.23 -3.45
CA GLY A 344 16.63 -3.28 -4.25
C GLY A 344 17.57 -2.11 -4.58
N LEU A 345 18.00 -2.07 -5.84
CA LEU A 345 18.91 -1.13 -6.51
C LEU A 345 20.21 -0.68 -5.80
N GLN A 346 21.32 -1.17 -6.36
CA GLN A 346 22.68 -0.65 -6.20
C GLN A 346 22.84 0.70 -6.90
N ILE A 347 23.66 1.58 -6.33
CA ILE A 347 24.54 2.43 -7.14
C ILE A 347 25.90 1.72 -7.18
N PRO A 348 26.38 1.24 -8.34
CA PRO A 348 27.78 0.93 -8.51
C PRO A 348 28.53 2.25 -8.67
N ILE A 349 29.25 2.68 -7.62
CA ILE A 349 30.46 3.48 -7.82
C ILE A 349 31.62 2.49 -7.85
N GLU A 350 31.81 1.81 -8.98
CA GLU A 350 33.15 1.36 -9.32
C GLU A 350 33.90 2.54 -9.92
N ASN A 351 34.96 3.00 -9.27
CA ASN A 351 36.09 3.57 -9.99
C ASN A 351 37.39 3.33 -9.21
N GLY A 352 38.20 2.43 -9.76
CA GLY A 352 39.65 2.39 -9.54
C GLY A 352 40.15 1.21 -8.72
N ARG A 353 40.63 0.16 -9.42
CA ARG A 353 41.51 -0.83 -8.79
C ARG A 353 42.89 -0.22 -8.51
N LEU A 354 43.41 -0.61 -7.33
CA LEU A 354 44.79 -0.51 -6.81
C LEU A 354 45.28 0.89 -6.40
N TRP A 355 45.52 1.12 -5.10
CA TRP A 355 46.85 1.04 -4.46
C TRP A 355 46.77 1.22 -2.92
N ALA A 356 47.61 0.42 -2.25
CA ALA A 356 48.32 0.67 -0.98
C ALA A 356 47.56 0.60 0.36
N GLY A 357 47.88 -0.45 1.12
CA GLY A 357 47.77 -0.44 2.57
C GLY A 357 48.87 0.42 3.22
N LEU A 358 48.53 1.04 4.35
CA LEU A 358 49.34 1.23 5.56
C LEU A 358 48.52 2.08 6.53
N GLY A 359 48.41 1.62 7.78
CA GLY A 359 47.54 2.21 8.79
C GLY A 359 48.00 3.53 9.39
N LEU A 360 47.09 4.18 10.12
CA LEU A 360 47.18 4.63 11.53
C LEU A 360 45.96 5.52 11.88
N PRO A 361 45.63 5.73 13.18
CA PRO A 361 44.25 5.79 13.67
C PRO A 361 43.80 7.13 14.30
N ARG A 362 42.48 7.21 14.55
CA ARG A 362 41.73 7.99 15.59
C ARG A 362 41.73 9.53 15.58
N GLY A 363 40.53 10.12 15.65
CA GLY A 363 40.26 11.37 16.37
C GLY A 363 38.90 12.05 16.04
N PRO A 364 38.20 12.73 16.98
CA PRO A 364 36.72 12.77 17.00
C PRO A 364 36.06 14.17 16.92
N ARG A 365 34.73 14.16 16.64
CA ARG A 365 33.64 15.15 16.97
C ARG A 365 33.75 16.60 16.45
N SER A 366 32.72 17.08 15.73
CA SER A 366 31.55 17.78 16.30
C SER A 366 30.70 18.59 15.28
N LEU A 367 29.38 18.44 15.39
CA LEU A 367 28.30 19.47 15.31
C LEU A 367 28.15 20.37 14.06
N GLY A 368 27.00 20.24 13.39
CA GLY A 368 26.37 21.30 12.59
C GLY A 368 25.20 20.81 11.73
N HIS A 369 23.96 21.05 12.17
CA HIS A 369 22.73 20.87 11.40
C HIS A 369 22.70 21.80 10.17
N VAL A 370 22.42 21.24 8.98
CA VAL A 370 21.44 21.66 7.95
C VAL A 370 21.30 20.46 7.00
N ALA A 371 20.25 19.64 7.11
CA ALA A 371 19.99 18.57 6.14
C ALA A 371 19.08 19.12 5.04
N GLY A 372 19.70 19.86 4.14
CA GLY A 372 19.10 20.40 2.92
C GLY A 372 20.23 20.62 1.92
N ASP A 373 20.12 19.99 0.76
CA ASP A 373 20.76 20.33 -0.51
C ASP A 373 22.17 20.93 -0.45
N THR A 374 23.19 20.09 -0.18
CA THR A 374 24.58 20.46 -0.54
C THR A 374 25.44 19.30 -1.01
N HIS A 375 24.86 18.28 -1.67
CA HIS A 375 25.64 17.36 -2.51
C HIS A 375 25.53 17.66 -4.02
N SER A 376 24.66 18.60 -4.41
CA SER A 376 24.45 19.00 -5.80
C SER A 376 25.34 20.16 -6.29
N ALA A 377 26.13 20.80 -5.42
CA ALA A 377 26.96 21.95 -5.81
C ALA A 377 28.46 21.61 -6.03
N MET A 378 28.96 20.49 -5.49
CA MET A 378 30.39 20.16 -5.56
C MET A 378 30.75 19.15 -6.66
N GLN A 379 29.76 18.49 -7.28
CA GLN A 379 29.93 17.71 -8.50
C GLN A 379 29.80 18.55 -9.78
N LEU A 380 29.12 19.71 -9.71
CA LEU A 380 29.04 20.65 -10.82
C LEU A 380 30.35 21.42 -11.08
N LEU A 381 31.34 21.32 -10.18
CA LEU A 381 32.58 22.11 -10.25
C LEU A 381 33.80 21.32 -10.76
N LEU A 382 33.66 20.03 -11.08
CA LEU A 382 34.78 19.20 -11.57
C LEU A 382 34.52 18.49 -12.91
N MET A 383 33.37 18.69 -13.55
CA MET A 383 33.18 18.22 -14.92
C MET A 383 33.80 19.21 -15.90
N GLN A 384 34.92 18.79 -16.50
CA GLN A 384 35.36 19.34 -17.77
C GLN A 384 34.21 19.23 -18.78
N SER A 385 34.06 20.27 -19.61
CA SER A 385 33.04 20.39 -20.64
C SER A 385 32.92 19.13 -21.52
N PRO A 386 31.70 18.80 -22.03
CA PRO A 386 31.46 17.68 -22.95
C PRO A 386 31.96 18.03 -24.36
N THR A 387 33.27 18.15 -24.48
CA THR A 387 33.97 18.29 -25.74
C THR A 387 35.02 17.19 -25.78
N GLN A 388 34.80 16.18 -26.64
CA GLN A 388 35.71 15.07 -27.00
C GLN A 388 35.48 13.68 -26.36
N MET A 389 34.26 13.12 -26.45
CA MET A 389 34.15 11.67 -26.71
C MET A 389 33.55 11.51 -28.10
N GLU A 390 34.31 10.93 -29.02
CA GLU A 390 33.87 10.55 -30.37
C GLU A 390 32.95 9.31 -30.24
N ILE A 391 31.81 9.27 -30.94
CA ILE A 391 30.72 8.26 -30.83
C ILE A 391 30.38 7.67 -32.22
N GLY A 392 30.76 6.44 -32.51
CA GLY A 392 30.49 5.79 -33.80
C GLY A 392 31.54 4.75 -34.13
N VAL A 393 31.72 4.41 -35.40
CA VAL A 393 32.78 3.47 -35.81
C VAL A 393 34.08 4.24 -35.95
N PRO A 394 35.25 3.65 -35.60
CA PRO A 394 36.51 4.22 -36.00
C PRO A 394 36.49 4.52 -37.50
N ARG A 395 36.71 5.80 -37.84
CA ARG A 395 36.88 6.26 -39.22
C ARG A 395 37.88 5.35 -39.92
N ARG A 396 37.70 5.14 -41.22
CA ARG A 396 38.56 4.21 -41.97
C ARG A 396 40.05 4.55 -41.77
N GLY A 397 40.79 3.68 -41.07
CA GLY A 397 42.22 3.85 -40.74
C GLY A 397 42.53 4.33 -39.32
N SER A 398 41.52 4.50 -38.46
CA SER A 398 41.67 4.71 -37.02
C SER A 398 41.87 3.37 -36.28
N TYR A 399 42.71 3.39 -35.25
CA TYR A 399 42.91 2.31 -34.28
C TYR A 399 42.25 2.64 -32.94
N ASP A 400 41.32 3.60 -32.94
CA ASP A 400 40.66 4.06 -31.74
C ASP A 400 39.50 3.10 -31.46
N GLU A 401 39.49 2.50 -30.27
CA GLU A 401 38.28 1.89 -29.73
C GLU A 401 37.27 3.03 -29.55
N ILE A 402 36.16 2.98 -30.27
CA ILE A 402 35.06 3.93 -30.11
C ILE A 402 33.85 3.18 -29.56
N TRP A 403 33.23 3.80 -28.57
CA TRP A 403 32.12 3.21 -27.84
C TRP A 403 30.78 3.67 -28.44
N VAL A 404 29.91 2.71 -28.74
CA VAL A 404 28.51 2.92 -29.17
C VAL A 404 27.68 3.33 -27.94
N PRO A 405 26.98 4.48 -27.93
CA PRO A 405 26.78 5.30 -26.74
C PRO A 405 26.19 4.56 -25.51
N TRP A 406 27.03 4.34 -24.46
CA TRP A 406 26.57 3.91 -23.12
C TRP A 406 26.22 5.05 -22.17
N TYR A 407 26.86 6.21 -22.32
CA TYR A 407 26.98 7.19 -21.23
C TYR A 407 26.62 8.60 -21.65
N MET A 408 25.44 8.77 -22.24
CA MET A 408 24.98 10.10 -22.68
C MET A 408 23.67 10.55 -22.04
N ASP A 409 23.06 9.68 -21.25
CA ASP A 409 21.98 10.05 -20.35
C ASP A 409 22.30 9.54 -18.95
N GLY A 410 22.36 10.46 -17.97
CA GLY A 410 22.54 10.10 -16.55
C GLY A 410 21.34 9.35 -15.96
N ASP A 411 20.31 9.17 -16.77
CA ASP A 411 19.02 8.57 -16.49
C ASP A 411 18.81 7.23 -17.21
N ARG A 412 19.84 6.71 -17.90
CA ARG A 412 19.72 5.43 -18.59
C ARG A 412 19.38 4.34 -17.57
N ILE A 413 18.31 3.62 -17.86
CA ILE A 413 17.86 2.48 -17.07
C ILE A 413 18.57 1.24 -17.65
N GLU A 414 19.76 0.97 -17.10
CA GLU A 414 20.78 0.08 -17.69
C GLU A 414 20.37 -1.40 -17.75
N ASP A 415 19.29 -1.80 -17.08
CA ASP A 415 18.89 -3.21 -16.92
C ASP A 415 17.40 -3.51 -17.25
N PHE A 416 16.71 -2.62 -17.99
CA PHE A 416 15.23 -2.70 -18.15
C PHE A 416 14.51 -2.81 -16.80
N ASN A 417 15.03 -2.02 -15.88
CA ASN A 417 14.73 -1.89 -14.46
C ASN A 417 14.32 -3.18 -13.74
N ASN A 418 15.19 -3.59 -12.82
CA ASN A 418 15.04 -4.61 -11.78
C ASN A 418 13.65 -5.30 -11.75
N PRO A 419 13.39 -6.29 -12.62
CA PRO A 419 12.29 -7.20 -12.38
C PRO A 419 12.41 -7.65 -10.93
N ASN A 420 11.31 -7.76 -10.19
CA ASN A 420 11.37 -8.14 -8.78
C ASN A 420 12.06 -9.52 -8.59
N GLU A 421 13.39 -9.58 -8.56
CA GLU A 421 14.20 -10.80 -8.66
C GLU A 421 14.03 -11.65 -7.41
N TYR A 422 13.75 -10.98 -6.28
CA TYR A 422 13.33 -11.63 -5.05
C TYR A 422 12.11 -12.54 -5.28
N THR A 423 11.15 -12.04 -6.05
CA THR A 423 9.94 -12.77 -6.41
C THR A 423 10.13 -13.65 -7.64
N PHE A 424 10.91 -13.20 -8.62
CA PHE A 424 11.11 -13.83 -9.92
C PHE A 424 12.60 -13.91 -10.26
N PRO A 425 13.37 -14.79 -9.60
CA PRO A 425 14.82 -14.83 -9.77
C PRO A 425 15.29 -15.31 -11.16
N GLY A 426 14.36 -15.68 -12.05
CA GLY A 426 14.66 -16.01 -13.45
C GLY A 426 14.28 -14.91 -14.44
N ALA A 427 13.72 -13.80 -13.96
CA ALA A 427 13.64 -12.56 -14.71
C ALA A 427 14.87 -11.77 -14.26
N ASP A 428 16.01 -12.02 -14.90
CA ASP A 428 17.30 -11.46 -14.53
C ASP A 428 17.85 -10.55 -15.65
N ASP A 429 18.96 -9.87 -15.37
CA ASP A 429 19.63 -8.98 -16.32
C ASP A 429 20.02 -9.68 -17.64
N ASP A 430 20.28 -10.99 -17.61
CA ASP A 430 20.65 -11.72 -18.82
C ASP A 430 19.45 -11.91 -19.75
N LEU A 431 18.27 -12.21 -19.20
CA LEU A 431 17.04 -12.25 -19.98
C LEU A 431 16.62 -10.85 -20.45
N ALA A 432 16.90 -9.79 -19.69
CA ALA A 432 16.71 -8.41 -20.13
C ALA A 432 17.61 -8.08 -21.34
N LYS A 433 18.90 -8.46 -21.30
CA LYS A 433 19.86 -8.25 -22.40
C LYS A 433 19.42 -8.85 -23.73
N ASP A 434 18.73 -10.00 -23.73
CA ASP A 434 18.20 -10.63 -24.96
C ASP A 434 17.27 -9.70 -25.77
N TRP A 435 16.68 -8.69 -25.13
CA TRP A 435 15.79 -7.71 -25.76
C TRP A 435 16.49 -6.39 -26.13
N ARG A 436 17.79 -6.27 -25.87
CA ARG A 436 18.59 -5.15 -26.37
C ARG A 436 18.67 -5.18 -27.88
N ASN A 437 18.78 -3.99 -28.47
CA ASN A 437 18.78 -3.75 -29.91
C ASN A 437 17.50 -4.21 -30.65
N TRP A 438 16.42 -4.55 -29.93
CA TRP A 438 15.12 -4.90 -30.52
C TRP A 438 14.11 -3.75 -30.42
N ILE A 439 13.62 -3.30 -31.58
CA ILE A 439 12.53 -2.34 -31.70
C ILE A 439 11.20 -3.10 -31.77
N GLY A 440 10.25 -2.75 -30.90
CA GLY A 440 8.89 -3.27 -30.96
C GLY A 440 8.04 -2.83 -29.77
N TYR A 441 6.73 -3.11 -29.84
CA TYR A 441 5.82 -2.69 -28.77
C TYR A 441 6.18 -3.29 -27.41
N ILE A 442 6.81 -4.47 -27.36
CA ILE A 442 7.24 -5.09 -26.10
C ILE A 442 8.30 -4.23 -25.39
N THR A 443 9.36 -3.80 -26.07
CA THR A 443 10.40 -2.94 -25.49
C THR A 443 9.92 -1.51 -25.29
N TYR A 444 8.94 -1.07 -26.09
CA TYR A 444 8.34 0.25 -25.91
C TYR A 444 7.38 0.32 -24.71
N VAL A 445 6.61 -0.74 -24.42
CA VAL A 445 5.80 -0.80 -23.21
C VAL A 445 6.69 -0.85 -21.98
N GLN A 446 7.76 -1.65 -21.99
CA GLN A 446 8.76 -1.63 -20.92
C GLN A 446 9.28 -0.21 -20.67
N PHE A 447 9.77 0.46 -21.72
CA PHE A 447 10.18 1.86 -21.64
C PHE A 447 9.11 2.80 -21.08
N MET A 448 7.82 2.54 -21.29
CA MET A 448 6.78 3.36 -20.67
C MET A 448 6.60 3.06 -19.18
N MET A 449 6.76 1.80 -18.77
CA MET A 449 6.61 1.35 -17.37
C MET A 449 7.72 1.90 -16.49
N ASP A 450 8.99 1.81 -16.90
CA ASP A 450 10.10 2.30 -16.06
C ASP A 450 10.04 3.83 -15.84
N TRP A 451 9.44 4.56 -16.79
CA TRP A 451 9.22 6.01 -16.65
C TRP A 451 7.99 6.37 -15.79
N GLY A 452 7.07 5.43 -15.59
CA GLY A 452 5.89 5.59 -14.74
C GLY A 452 5.05 6.83 -15.02
N ARG A 453 4.41 7.36 -13.97
CA ARG A 453 3.53 8.53 -14.01
C ARG A 453 4.26 9.85 -14.32
N ASP A 454 5.48 10.03 -13.84
CA ASP A 454 6.05 11.35 -13.58
C ASP A 454 7.36 11.64 -14.34
N ARG A 455 8.15 10.64 -14.76
CA ARG A 455 9.36 10.91 -15.56
C ARG A 455 9.03 11.38 -16.97
N SER A 456 10.01 12.01 -17.60
CA SER A 456 9.95 12.47 -18.98
C SER A 456 11.23 12.10 -19.70
N PRO A 457 11.17 11.31 -20.79
CA PRO A 457 12.39 10.88 -21.46
C PRO A 457 13.27 12.03 -21.93
N ASP A 458 12.69 13.15 -22.34
CA ASP A 458 13.40 14.32 -22.85
C ASP A 458 14.02 15.22 -21.76
N VAL A 459 13.92 14.84 -20.48
CA VAL A 459 14.47 15.60 -19.35
C VAL A 459 15.27 14.67 -18.44
N SER A 460 16.53 15.00 -18.18
CA SER A 460 17.35 14.24 -17.21
C SER A 460 16.96 14.56 -15.77
N ASN A 461 16.68 13.53 -14.98
CA ASN A 461 16.35 13.45 -13.56
C ASN A 461 16.91 12.16 -12.93
N SER A 462 17.96 12.30 -12.11
CA SER A 462 18.59 11.19 -11.38
C SER A 462 17.92 10.86 -10.03
N SER A 463 16.67 11.30 -9.83
CA SER A 463 15.90 11.15 -8.59
C SER A 463 14.40 11.12 -8.90
N ASN A 464 13.56 11.10 -7.87
CA ASN A 464 12.13 11.39 -7.99
C ASN A 464 11.91 12.61 -8.89
N SER A 465 10.98 12.50 -9.84
CA SER A 465 10.96 13.38 -11.02
C SER A 465 9.90 14.46 -10.94
N ASP A 466 10.24 15.68 -11.36
CA ASP A 466 9.24 16.76 -11.41
C ASP A 466 8.15 16.42 -12.46
N PRO A 467 6.88 16.19 -12.04
CA PRO A 467 5.81 15.85 -12.95
C PRO A 467 5.42 17.00 -13.89
N ASP A 468 5.86 18.24 -13.62
CA ASP A 468 5.48 19.42 -14.39
C ASP A 468 6.44 19.74 -15.56
N VAL A 469 7.52 18.98 -15.74
CA VAL A 469 8.52 19.19 -16.81
C VAL A 469 8.50 18.08 -17.85
N GLY A 470 8.91 18.40 -19.09
CA GLY A 470 9.14 17.44 -20.16
C GLY A 470 7.89 16.82 -20.78
N ILE A 471 8.11 15.83 -21.64
CA ILE A 471 7.11 15.04 -22.34
C ILE A 471 6.89 13.71 -21.60
N LYS A 472 5.65 13.49 -21.14
CA LYS A 472 5.26 12.26 -20.45
C LYS A 472 4.98 11.12 -21.43
N THR A 473 5.35 9.90 -21.03
CA THR A 473 5.02 8.69 -21.78
C THR A 473 3.49 8.51 -21.87
N PRO A 474 2.95 7.85 -22.90
CA PRO A 474 1.52 7.56 -22.98
C PRO A 474 0.95 6.76 -21.80
N LEU A 475 1.78 6.15 -20.95
CA LEU A 475 1.31 5.51 -19.72
C LEU A 475 0.71 6.53 -18.74
N SER A 476 1.35 7.70 -18.60
CA SER A 476 0.99 8.74 -17.64
C SER A 476 -0.27 9.50 -18.02
N VAL A 477 -1.18 9.71 -17.07
CA VAL A 477 -2.38 10.57 -17.20
C VAL A 477 -2.04 12.04 -17.46
N LEU A 478 -0.80 12.45 -17.19
CA LEU A 478 -0.28 13.78 -17.52
C LEU A 478 0.08 13.90 -19.01
N SER A 479 0.20 12.78 -19.72
CA SER A 479 0.41 12.77 -21.16
C SER A 479 -0.89 13.04 -21.92
N GLN A 480 -0.82 13.93 -22.91
CA GLN A 480 -1.91 14.14 -23.86
C GLN A 480 -2.24 12.88 -24.70
N TYR A 481 -1.32 11.91 -24.70
CA TYR A 481 -1.45 10.66 -25.44
C TYR A 481 -1.95 9.49 -24.59
N CYS A 482 -2.26 9.72 -23.31
CA CYS A 482 -2.75 8.68 -22.41
C CYS A 482 -4.07 8.09 -22.92
N PRO A 483 -4.10 6.82 -23.34
CA PRO A 483 -5.35 6.23 -23.76
C PRO A 483 -6.21 5.94 -22.53
N ARG A 484 -7.53 6.05 -22.72
CA ARG A 484 -8.52 5.74 -21.69
C ARG A 484 -9.45 4.65 -22.19
N HIS A 485 -9.82 3.73 -21.33
CA HIS A 485 -10.74 2.66 -21.67
C HIS A 485 -11.86 2.55 -20.62
N ALA A 486 -13.06 2.22 -21.06
CA ALA A 486 -14.22 2.11 -20.19
C ALA A 486 -14.29 0.73 -19.55
N GLU A 487 -14.46 0.68 -18.23
CA GLU A 487 -14.74 -0.56 -17.50
C GLU A 487 -15.90 -0.40 -16.52
N SER A 488 -16.56 -1.51 -16.21
CA SER A 488 -17.58 -1.55 -15.16
C SER A 488 -17.02 -2.13 -13.87
N VAL A 489 -17.26 -1.42 -12.76
CA VAL A 489 -16.85 -1.80 -11.41
C VAL A 489 -18.02 -1.54 -10.46
N ALA A 490 -18.44 -2.56 -9.71
CA ALA A 490 -19.54 -2.46 -8.73
C ALA A 490 -20.83 -1.80 -9.27
N GLY A 491 -21.16 -2.00 -10.56
CA GLY A 491 -22.34 -1.42 -11.22
C GLY A 491 -22.16 0.01 -11.74
N TYR A 492 -20.99 0.62 -11.57
CA TYR A 492 -20.61 1.91 -12.13
C TYR A 492 -19.69 1.73 -13.34
N THR A 493 -19.61 2.73 -14.21
CA THR A 493 -18.69 2.74 -15.36
C THR A 493 -17.68 3.87 -15.21
N PHE A 494 -16.40 3.56 -15.34
CA PHE A 494 -15.29 4.52 -15.25
C PHE A 494 -14.36 4.39 -16.46
N ASN A 495 -13.64 5.46 -16.77
CA ASN A 495 -12.65 5.52 -17.85
C ASN A 495 -11.23 5.51 -17.27
N PHE A 496 -10.63 4.32 -17.18
CA PHE A 496 -9.32 4.14 -16.57
C PHE A 496 -8.17 4.46 -17.54
N PRO A 497 -7.01 4.91 -17.03
CA PRO A 497 -5.74 4.90 -17.77
C PRO A 497 -5.28 3.45 -18.04
N PRO A 498 -4.17 3.22 -18.77
CA PRO A 498 -3.67 1.87 -19.04
C PRO A 498 -3.52 1.01 -17.78
N ARG A 499 -3.74 -0.31 -17.94
CA ARG A 499 -3.73 -1.29 -16.85
C ARG A 499 -2.32 -1.68 -16.39
N GLU A 500 -1.62 -0.75 -15.73
CA GLU A 500 -0.42 -1.08 -14.95
C GLU A 500 -0.82 -1.84 -13.66
N GLN A 501 -0.18 -2.96 -13.36
CA GLN A 501 -0.55 -3.84 -12.25
C GLN A 501 0.57 -3.91 -11.21
N PRO A 502 0.27 -3.91 -9.91
CA PRO A 502 -1.06 -4.10 -9.30
C PRO A 502 -1.94 -2.83 -9.20
N MET A 503 -1.46 -1.65 -9.57
CA MET A 503 -2.18 -0.40 -9.36
C MET A 503 -3.60 -0.40 -9.97
N HIS A 504 -3.80 -0.95 -11.17
CA HIS A 504 -5.14 -1.04 -11.76
C HIS A 504 -6.09 -1.88 -10.92
N ALA A 505 -5.63 -3.00 -10.37
CA ALA A 505 -6.41 -3.79 -9.43
C ALA A 505 -6.71 -3.01 -8.13
N VAL A 506 -5.77 -2.21 -7.63
CA VAL A 506 -6.00 -1.30 -6.49
C VAL A 506 -7.13 -0.31 -6.79
N ARG A 507 -7.10 0.38 -7.94
CA ARG A 507 -8.14 1.34 -8.36
C ARG A 507 -9.52 0.70 -8.32
N ARG A 508 -9.68 -0.45 -8.99
CA ARG A 508 -10.94 -1.19 -9.08
C ARG A 508 -11.43 -1.62 -7.69
N SER A 509 -10.52 -2.12 -6.87
CA SER A 509 -10.87 -2.68 -5.58
C SER A 509 -11.25 -1.60 -4.56
N LEU A 510 -10.57 -0.45 -4.59
CA LEU A 510 -10.98 0.74 -3.83
C LEU A 510 -12.39 1.20 -4.23
N ILE A 511 -12.68 1.26 -5.53
CA ILE A 511 -14.03 1.60 -6.02
C ILE A 511 -15.07 0.60 -5.49
N SER A 512 -14.79 -0.70 -5.56
CA SER A 512 -15.66 -1.73 -4.99
C SER A 512 -15.85 -1.58 -3.48
N ALA A 513 -14.79 -1.25 -2.73
CA ALA A 513 -14.87 -0.99 -1.29
C ALA A 513 -15.78 0.21 -0.98
N LEU A 514 -15.59 1.30 -1.72
CA LEU A 514 -16.35 2.53 -1.58
C LEU A 514 -17.82 2.32 -1.95
N ALA A 515 -18.12 1.48 -2.95
CA ALA A 515 -19.48 1.08 -3.27
C ALA A 515 -20.14 0.30 -2.12
N VAL A 516 -19.42 -0.62 -1.47
CA VAL A 516 -19.93 -1.31 -0.27
C VAL A 516 -20.20 -0.32 0.87
N VAL A 517 -19.33 0.66 1.08
CA VAL A 517 -19.57 1.72 2.09
C VAL A 517 -20.78 2.57 1.70
N ALA A 518 -20.95 2.89 0.42
CA ALA A 518 -22.08 3.65 -0.09
C ALA A 518 -23.41 2.93 0.17
N ASP A 519 -23.48 1.65 -0.21
CA ASP A 519 -24.67 0.81 -0.03
C ASP A 519 -25.08 0.72 1.43
N ARG A 520 -24.10 0.62 2.33
CA ARG A 520 -24.33 0.60 3.78
C ARG A 520 -24.89 1.88 4.36
N ASN A 521 -24.62 3.01 3.72
CA ASN A 521 -25.09 4.30 4.17
C ASN A 521 -26.45 4.67 3.57
N ILE A 522 -27.02 3.82 2.71
CA ILE A 522 -28.40 3.95 2.23
C ILE A 522 -29.37 3.80 3.42
N GLY A 523 -30.39 4.66 3.47
CA GLY A 523 -31.41 4.61 4.51
C GLY A 523 -30.96 5.12 5.88
N ILE A 524 -29.77 5.73 5.98
CA ILE A 524 -29.24 6.32 7.21
C ILE A 524 -29.23 7.85 7.08
N THR A 525 -29.42 8.57 8.19
CA THR A 525 -29.30 10.04 8.21
C THR A 525 -27.96 10.47 7.59
N PRO A 526 -27.96 11.41 6.62
CA PRO A 526 -26.73 11.88 5.98
C PRO A 526 -25.67 12.33 7.00
N GLY A 527 -24.44 11.82 6.84
CA GLY A 527 -23.32 12.10 7.75
C GLY A 527 -23.34 11.34 9.08
N ALA A 528 -24.41 10.58 9.40
CA ALA A 528 -24.46 9.72 10.57
C ALA A 528 -23.77 8.37 10.35
N GLY A 529 -23.71 7.90 9.10
CA GLY A 529 -23.03 6.67 8.70
C GLY A 529 -21.50 6.77 8.60
N ASP A 530 -20.90 5.84 7.88
CA ASP A 530 -19.45 5.84 7.64
C ASP A 530 -19.01 7.04 6.79
N ARG A 531 -17.76 7.48 7.00
CA ARG A 531 -17.06 8.44 6.13
C ARG A 531 -15.75 7.85 5.65
N VAL A 532 -15.35 8.26 4.46
CA VAL A 532 -14.14 7.77 3.81
C VAL A 532 -13.23 8.93 3.45
N ALA A 533 -11.93 8.69 3.50
CA ALA A 533 -10.89 9.56 2.99
C ALA A 533 -9.89 8.72 2.20
N ILE A 534 -9.16 9.38 1.30
CA ILE A 534 -8.10 8.76 0.51
C ILE A 534 -6.85 9.59 0.73
N VAL A 535 -5.82 8.94 1.24
CA VAL A 535 -4.46 9.42 1.33
C VAL A 535 -3.62 8.60 0.35
N THR A 536 -2.75 9.26 -0.39
CA THR A 536 -1.74 8.61 -1.22
C THR A 536 -0.35 8.98 -0.74
N TYR A 537 0.62 8.12 -1.00
CA TYR A 537 2.03 8.42 -0.75
C TYR A 537 2.89 7.74 -1.81
N ASP A 538 4.03 8.35 -2.09
CA ASP A 538 5.13 7.72 -2.81
C ASP A 538 6.45 8.20 -2.16
N GLY A 539 6.95 9.39 -2.47
CA GLY A 539 8.19 9.94 -1.92
C GLY A 539 8.02 10.96 -0.79
N LEU A 540 9.05 11.79 -0.60
CA LEU A 540 9.09 12.84 0.44
C LEU A 540 9.44 14.24 -0.08
N ASP A 541 9.86 14.36 -1.34
CA ASP A 541 10.12 15.66 -1.95
C ASP A 541 8.81 16.42 -2.21
N ALA A 542 8.93 17.65 -2.71
CA ALA A 542 7.79 18.56 -2.88
C ALA A 542 6.68 18.03 -3.81
N TYR A 543 7.00 17.13 -4.75
CA TYR A 543 6.06 16.60 -5.74
C TYR A 543 5.47 15.25 -5.31
N HIS A 544 6.20 14.55 -4.45
CA HIS A 544 5.93 13.17 -4.03
C HIS A 544 5.48 13.06 -2.56
N ALA A 545 5.45 14.19 -1.84
CA ALA A 545 4.96 14.23 -0.47
C ALA A 545 3.52 13.67 -0.39
N PRO A 546 3.17 12.95 0.70
CA PRO A 546 1.85 12.37 0.86
C PRO A 546 0.71 13.37 0.65
N GLN A 547 -0.33 12.94 -0.08
CA GLN A 547 -1.45 13.79 -0.46
C GLN A 547 -2.75 13.31 0.16
N LEU A 548 -3.55 14.24 0.69
CA LEU A 548 -4.94 14.00 1.05
C LEU A 548 -5.82 14.22 -0.19
N VAL A 549 -5.90 13.18 -1.04
CA VAL A 549 -6.65 13.21 -2.30
C VAL A 549 -8.14 13.46 -2.05
N VAL A 550 -8.70 12.81 -1.03
CA VAL A 550 -10.09 13.02 -0.61
C VAL A 550 -10.15 13.17 0.90
N PRO A 551 -10.60 14.33 1.43
CA PRO A 551 -10.86 14.49 2.86
C PRO A 551 -12.08 13.65 3.30
N LEU A 552 -12.25 13.45 4.61
CA LEU A 552 -13.33 12.60 5.15
C LEU A 552 -14.68 13.07 4.65
N THR A 553 -15.34 12.23 3.85
CA THR A 553 -16.57 12.56 3.13
C THR A 553 -17.59 11.44 3.19
N SER A 554 -18.86 11.80 3.00
CA SER A 554 -19.96 10.87 2.70
C SER A 554 -20.36 10.91 1.22
N SER A 555 -19.62 11.65 0.38
CA SER A 555 -19.79 11.66 -1.08
C SER A 555 -19.00 10.52 -1.71
N PHE A 556 -19.55 9.30 -1.65
CA PHE A 556 -18.85 8.10 -2.13
C PHE A 556 -18.60 8.13 -3.64
N ASN A 557 -19.47 8.75 -4.44
CA ASN A 557 -19.27 8.89 -5.89
C ASN A 557 -18.04 9.74 -6.22
N SER A 558 -17.80 10.82 -5.46
CA SER A 558 -16.61 11.64 -5.62
C SER A 558 -15.35 10.87 -5.22
N ALA A 559 -15.41 10.12 -4.12
CA ALA A 559 -14.30 9.28 -3.67
C ALA A 559 -13.97 8.17 -4.68
N MET A 560 -14.98 7.52 -5.27
CA MET A 560 -14.76 6.51 -6.33
C MET A 560 -14.12 7.13 -7.57
N SER A 561 -14.57 8.34 -7.95
CA SER A 561 -14.02 9.03 -9.12
C SER A 561 -12.54 9.40 -8.95
N SER A 562 -12.11 9.79 -7.75
CA SER A 562 -10.70 10.09 -7.49
C SER A 562 -9.78 8.87 -7.51
N CYS A 563 -10.31 7.66 -7.37
CA CYS A 563 -9.50 6.44 -7.47
C CYS A 563 -9.07 6.12 -8.90
N VAL A 564 -9.72 6.68 -9.92
CA VAL A 564 -9.53 6.31 -11.33
C VAL A 564 -8.15 6.69 -11.86
N ASP A 565 -7.60 7.81 -11.40
CA ASP A 565 -6.36 8.41 -11.93
C ASP A 565 -5.13 8.12 -11.06
N LEU A 566 -5.24 7.28 -10.02
CA LEU A 566 -4.09 6.89 -9.19
C LEU A 566 -3.07 6.13 -10.04
N GLN A 567 -1.80 6.53 -10.09
CA GLN A 567 -0.77 5.85 -10.90
C GLN A 567 0.53 5.68 -10.12
N ALA A 568 1.24 4.59 -10.43
CA ALA A 568 2.58 4.31 -9.95
C ALA A 568 3.57 5.37 -10.48
N THR A 569 4.49 5.83 -9.63
CA THR A 569 5.61 6.68 -10.05
C THR A 569 6.62 5.90 -10.90
N SER A 570 7.63 6.56 -11.44
CA SER A 570 8.82 5.85 -11.89
C SER A 570 9.51 5.14 -10.73
N ASP A 571 10.23 4.06 -11.02
CA ASP A 571 10.99 3.31 -10.03
C ASP A 571 12.44 3.82 -9.88
N ILE A 572 12.60 5.15 -9.89
CA ILE A 572 13.89 5.80 -9.65
C ILE A 572 13.78 6.71 -8.43
N GLY A 573 14.68 6.48 -7.47
CA GLY A 573 14.72 7.17 -6.19
C GLY A 573 13.90 6.46 -5.11
N SER A 574 13.87 7.04 -3.91
CA SER A 574 13.09 6.48 -2.80
C SER A 574 11.63 6.94 -2.92
N THR A 575 10.76 6.00 -3.25
CA THR A 575 9.35 6.23 -3.62
C THR A 575 8.35 5.46 -2.74
N THR A 576 8.77 4.86 -1.63
CA THR A 576 7.88 4.12 -0.71
C THR A 576 7.90 4.71 0.70
N ALA A 577 7.28 5.89 0.85
CA ALA A 577 7.21 6.69 2.07
C ALA A 577 6.03 6.30 2.98
N THR A 578 5.90 5.01 3.28
CA THR A 578 4.77 4.45 4.05
C THR A 578 4.55 5.16 5.37
N GLU A 579 5.62 5.52 6.08
CA GLU A 579 5.53 6.27 7.34
C GLU A 579 4.77 7.60 7.16
N ALA A 580 5.14 8.37 6.15
CA ALA A 580 4.59 9.70 5.94
C ALA A 580 3.11 9.64 5.52
N GLY A 581 2.73 8.64 4.72
CA GLY A 581 1.33 8.34 4.41
C GLY A 581 0.51 8.01 5.67
N LEU A 582 1.06 7.18 6.57
CA LEU A 582 0.42 6.85 7.85
C LEU A 582 0.30 8.05 8.79
N ILE A 583 1.33 8.92 8.86
CA ILE A 583 1.29 10.17 9.64
C ILE A 583 0.13 11.04 9.16
N LEU A 584 0.05 11.32 7.85
CA LEU A 584 -1.00 12.16 7.28
C LEU A 584 -2.41 11.57 7.55
N ALA A 585 -2.56 10.26 7.40
CA ALA A 585 -3.82 9.57 7.68
C ALA A 585 -4.24 9.69 9.15
N ARG A 586 -3.31 9.43 10.08
CA ARG A 586 -3.56 9.56 11.52
C ARG A 586 -3.89 10.99 11.91
N ASP A 587 -3.15 11.97 11.40
CA ASP A 587 -3.40 13.39 11.65
C ASP A 587 -4.78 13.82 11.17
N HIS A 588 -5.19 13.35 9.99
CA HIS A 588 -6.53 13.62 9.46
C HIS A 588 -7.65 12.95 10.28
N LEU A 589 -7.39 11.79 10.90
CA LEU A 589 -8.34 11.10 11.77
C LEU A 589 -8.48 11.72 13.15
N LYS A 590 -7.59 12.64 13.55
CA LYS A 590 -7.72 13.37 14.82
C LYS A 590 -9.02 14.17 14.85
N PRO A 591 -9.61 14.38 16.03
CA PRO A 591 -10.68 15.34 16.24
C PRO A 591 -10.42 16.74 15.68
N THR A 592 -11.49 17.44 15.30
CA THR A 592 -11.44 18.80 14.73
C THR A 592 -10.76 19.83 15.63
N HIS A 593 -10.92 19.73 16.95
CA HIS A 593 -10.24 20.61 17.89
C HIS A 593 -8.71 20.37 18.00
N MET A 594 -8.21 19.27 17.44
CA MET A 594 -6.77 18.96 17.30
C MET A 594 -6.27 19.12 15.86
N GLY A 595 -7.05 19.75 14.97
CA GLY A 595 -6.66 20.04 13.59
C GLY A 595 -7.00 18.96 12.55
N GLY A 596 -7.58 17.82 12.96
CA GLY A 596 -8.04 16.78 12.03
C GLY A 596 -9.51 16.95 11.61
N ALA A 597 -10.08 15.91 10.99
CA ALA A 597 -11.48 15.88 10.53
C ALA A 597 -12.29 14.74 11.18
N GLY A 598 -11.70 13.99 12.11
CA GLY A 598 -12.32 12.84 12.75
C GLY A 598 -13.47 13.20 13.71
N ARG A 599 -14.54 12.39 13.67
CA ARG A 599 -15.62 12.41 14.66
C ARG A 599 -15.18 11.74 15.96
N HIS A 600 -15.39 12.39 17.10
CA HIS A 600 -15.01 11.85 18.41
C HIS A 600 -15.70 10.52 18.77
N TYR A 601 -16.92 10.32 18.28
CA TYR A 601 -17.72 9.14 18.58
C TYR A 601 -17.60 8.04 17.52
N SER A 602 -16.84 8.24 16.45
CA SER A 602 -16.65 7.21 15.43
C SER A 602 -15.50 6.28 15.80
N LYS A 603 -15.53 5.05 15.29
CA LYS A 603 -14.33 4.22 15.22
C LYS A 603 -13.39 4.77 14.14
N LYS A 604 -12.09 4.57 14.33
CA LYS A 604 -11.03 5.01 13.42
C LYS A 604 -10.43 3.79 12.74
N VAL A 605 -10.37 3.83 11.42
CA VAL A 605 -9.87 2.73 10.60
C VAL A 605 -8.95 3.31 9.54
N ILE A 606 -7.77 2.73 9.42
CA ILE A 606 -6.84 2.93 8.32
C ILE A 606 -6.76 1.62 7.56
N VAL A 607 -6.82 1.69 6.24
CA VAL A 607 -6.61 0.56 5.35
C VAL A 607 -5.40 0.89 4.48
N LEU A 608 -4.28 0.24 4.76
CA LEU A 608 -3.01 0.46 4.07
C LEU A 608 -2.90 -0.52 2.90
N LEU A 609 -2.68 -0.01 1.69
CA LEU A 609 -2.55 -0.77 0.45
C LEU A 609 -1.16 -0.53 -0.11
N THR A 610 -0.31 -1.55 -0.05
CA THR A 610 1.12 -1.48 -0.40
C THR A 610 1.67 -2.89 -0.68
N ASP A 611 2.77 -2.96 -1.39
CA ASP A 611 3.61 -4.17 -1.48
C ASP A 611 4.51 -4.36 -0.25
N GLY A 612 4.60 -3.39 0.66
CA GLY A 612 5.22 -3.57 1.96
C GLY A 612 6.74 -3.38 1.99
N VAL A 613 7.31 -2.64 1.04
CA VAL A 613 8.76 -2.35 1.00
C VAL A 613 9.06 -0.85 1.23
N PRO A 614 8.82 -0.29 2.44
CA PRO A 614 9.20 1.09 2.74
C PRO A 614 10.67 1.36 2.43
N ASN A 615 10.98 2.53 1.87
CA ASN A 615 12.36 2.95 1.60
C ASN A 615 12.58 4.46 1.84
N ALA A 616 11.55 5.19 2.25
CA ALA A 616 11.59 6.60 2.63
C ALA A 616 10.87 6.82 3.98
N TRP A 617 11.41 7.70 4.82
CA TRP A 617 10.84 7.97 6.16
C TRP A 617 11.10 9.43 6.62
N SER A 618 10.23 9.93 7.50
CA SER A 618 10.19 11.32 7.97
C SER A 618 10.73 11.49 9.39
N SER A 619 10.50 10.53 10.29
CA SER A 619 10.94 10.65 11.68
C SER A 619 12.44 10.46 11.86
N SER A 620 13.04 11.14 12.84
CA SER A 620 14.47 10.97 13.11
C SER A 620 14.77 9.63 13.77
N GLN A 621 15.97 9.10 13.54
CA GLN A 621 16.44 7.87 14.21
C GLN A 621 16.30 7.95 15.74
N GLY A 622 16.64 9.10 16.33
CA GLY A 622 16.58 9.29 17.78
C GLY A 622 15.15 9.18 18.33
N GLU A 623 14.13 9.64 17.57
CA GLU A 623 12.73 9.51 17.96
C GLU A 623 12.26 8.05 17.88
N ILE A 624 12.61 7.35 16.80
CA ILE A 624 12.26 5.95 16.57
C ILE A 624 12.91 5.05 17.62
N ASP A 625 14.22 5.18 17.83
CA ASP A 625 14.98 4.39 18.81
C ASP A 625 14.47 4.63 20.23
N SER A 626 14.15 5.88 20.57
CA SER A 626 13.58 6.24 21.87
C SER A 626 12.20 5.62 22.07
N PHE A 627 11.35 5.61 21.05
CA PHE A 627 10.05 4.98 21.12
C PHE A 627 10.17 3.47 21.32
N ILE A 628 10.99 2.79 20.51
CA ILE A 628 11.19 1.33 20.59
C ILE A 628 11.80 0.93 21.94
N THR A 629 12.76 1.71 22.45
CA THR A 629 13.36 1.47 23.78
C THR A 629 12.31 1.53 24.89
N ASN A 630 11.36 2.46 24.79
CA ASN A 630 10.28 2.61 25.76
C ASN A 630 9.13 1.62 25.56
N ASN A 631 9.00 1.04 24.36
CA ASN A 631 7.93 0.12 23.96
C ASN A 631 8.51 -1.08 23.20
N PRO A 632 9.33 -1.93 23.84
CA PRO A 632 10.00 -3.02 23.16
C PRO A 632 9.01 -4.08 22.66
N GLY A 633 9.32 -4.72 21.53
CA GLY A 633 8.51 -5.81 20.98
C GLY A 633 9.21 -6.54 19.82
N ASP A 634 8.82 -7.79 19.59
CA ASP A 634 9.46 -8.69 18.61
C ASP A 634 9.17 -8.31 17.15
N ASN A 635 8.22 -7.40 16.92
CA ASN A 635 7.86 -6.94 15.58
C ASN A 635 8.86 -5.94 15.00
N TYR A 636 9.65 -5.25 15.82
CA TYR A 636 10.64 -4.28 15.31
C TYR A 636 11.87 -4.97 14.73
N TYR A 637 12.43 -4.36 13.70
CA TYR A 637 13.70 -4.76 13.09
C TYR A 637 14.89 -4.17 13.86
N ASN A 638 16.10 -4.60 13.52
CA ASN A 638 17.33 -3.98 14.01
C ASN A 638 17.33 -2.47 13.64
N SER A 639 17.98 -1.63 14.46
CA SER A 639 18.08 -0.17 14.28
C SER A 639 18.62 0.25 12.91
N ASP A 640 19.38 -0.62 12.24
CA ASP A 640 19.88 -0.41 10.88
C ASP A 640 18.76 -0.37 9.82
N TYR A 641 17.57 -0.90 10.12
CA TYR A 641 16.38 -0.92 9.26
C TYR A 641 15.37 0.15 9.68
N ILE A 642 15.85 1.39 9.79
CA ILE A 642 15.06 2.51 10.29
C ILE A 642 13.76 2.73 9.50
N TRP A 643 13.77 2.60 8.17
CA TRP A 643 12.61 2.85 7.32
C TRP A 643 11.43 1.90 7.62
N LEU A 644 11.71 0.61 7.85
CA LEU A 644 10.69 -0.38 8.28
C LEU A 644 10.18 -0.04 9.68
N ASN A 645 11.09 0.27 10.59
CA ASN A 645 10.76 0.61 11.96
C ASN A 645 9.95 1.91 12.06
N ALA A 646 10.23 2.91 11.22
CA ALA A 646 9.51 4.17 11.18
C ALA A 646 8.00 3.92 10.92
N ALA A 647 7.68 3.13 9.90
CA ALA A 647 6.30 2.74 9.61
C ALA A 647 5.65 1.92 10.75
N LEU A 648 6.38 0.96 11.33
CA LEU A 648 5.90 0.15 12.46
C LEU A 648 5.61 0.99 13.71
N VAL A 649 6.42 2.03 13.98
CA VAL A 649 6.18 2.97 15.07
C VAL A 649 4.87 3.75 14.86
N GLN A 650 4.55 4.14 13.62
CA GLN A 650 3.25 4.75 13.33
C GLN A 650 2.08 3.80 13.57
N ALA A 651 2.27 2.49 13.34
CA ALA A 651 1.26 1.50 13.68
C ALA A 651 1.07 1.32 15.18
N ALA A 652 2.16 1.29 15.94
CA ALA A 652 2.09 1.25 17.40
C ALA A 652 1.39 2.50 17.95
N HIS A 653 1.67 3.67 17.40
CA HIS A 653 0.96 4.89 17.76
C HIS A 653 -0.54 4.84 17.41
N ALA A 654 -0.91 4.29 16.25
CA ALA A 654 -2.31 4.13 15.89
C ALA A 654 -3.06 3.20 16.87
N GLU A 655 -2.42 2.10 17.29
CA GLU A 655 -2.98 1.20 18.31
C GLU A 655 -3.20 1.92 19.64
N MET A 656 -2.21 2.68 20.12
CA MET A 656 -2.31 3.48 21.34
C MET A 656 -3.43 4.54 21.26
N GLU A 657 -3.74 5.03 20.05
CA GLU A 657 -4.82 5.98 19.79
C GLU A 657 -6.19 5.31 19.56
N GLY A 658 -6.25 3.97 19.57
CA GLY A 658 -7.46 3.20 19.30
C GLY A 658 -7.89 3.21 17.83
N THR A 659 -6.93 3.36 16.91
CA THR A 659 -7.10 3.30 15.45
C THR A 659 -6.63 1.95 14.92
N ASN A 660 -7.51 1.25 14.20
CA ASN A 660 -7.15 -0.03 13.58
C ASN A 660 -6.48 0.23 12.23
N ILE A 661 -5.27 -0.29 12.01
CA ILE A 661 -4.64 -0.33 10.69
C ILE A 661 -4.77 -1.73 10.12
N TYR A 662 -5.47 -1.88 9.00
CA TYR A 662 -5.50 -3.11 8.22
C TYR A 662 -4.50 -3.00 7.08
N ALA A 663 -3.38 -3.70 7.21
CA ALA A 663 -2.36 -3.82 6.16
C ALA A 663 -2.80 -4.86 5.14
N VAL A 664 -2.92 -4.43 3.88
CA VAL A 664 -3.37 -5.24 2.73
C VAL A 664 -2.25 -5.29 1.69
N GLY A 665 -1.68 -6.48 1.52
CA GLY A 665 -0.60 -6.74 0.58
C GLY A 665 -1.04 -6.67 -0.88
N MET A 666 -0.30 -5.92 -1.69
CA MET A 666 -0.55 -5.70 -3.12
C MET A 666 0.64 -6.15 -3.98
N GLY A 667 0.35 -6.67 -5.17
CA GLY A 667 1.39 -7.08 -6.13
C GLY A 667 1.92 -8.49 -5.91
N LEU A 668 2.72 -8.95 -6.85
CA LEU A 668 3.46 -10.22 -6.76
C LEU A 668 4.63 -10.11 -5.79
N GLY A 669 5.18 -8.90 -5.67
CA GLY A 669 6.34 -8.53 -4.87
C GLY A 669 6.13 -8.33 -3.38
N THR A 670 4.94 -8.61 -2.85
CA THR A 670 4.59 -8.18 -1.48
C THR A 670 5.54 -8.78 -0.41
N ASP A 671 6.16 -7.93 0.41
CA ASP A 671 6.83 -8.33 1.66
C ASP A 671 5.79 -8.63 2.75
N TYR A 672 5.33 -9.87 2.77
CA TYR A 672 4.38 -10.33 3.78
C TYR A 672 4.97 -10.44 5.19
N ASP A 673 6.30 -10.50 5.39
CA ASP A 673 6.88 -10.45 6.75
C ASP A 673 6.67 -9.07 7.35
N PHE A 674 7.00 -8.02 6.60
CA PHE A 674 6.73 -6.64 7.00
C PHE A 674 5.24 -6.41 7.24
N MET A 675 4.38 -6.84 6.30
CA MET A 675 2.93 -6.67 6.43
C MET A 675 2.38 -7.40 7.66
N ASP A 676 2.88 -8.59 7.98
CA ASP A 676 2.46 -9.32 9.17
C ASP A 676 2.90 -8.63 10.47
N ARG A 677 4.11 -8.07 10.50
CA ARG A 677 4.57 -7.25 11.64
C ARG A 677 3.70 -6.01 11.80
N MET A 678 3.31 -5.38 10.70
CA MET A 678 2.41 -4.22 10.67
C MET A 678 1.06 -4.57 11.31
N ALA A 679 0.43 -5.66 10.86
CA ALA A 679 -0.85 -6.11 11.38
C ALA A 679 -0.79 -6.51 12.87
N ARG A 680 0.26 -7.23 13.29
CA ARG A 680 0.46 -7.58 14.71
C ARG A 680 0.70 -6.34 15.58
N THR A 681 1.43 -5.35 15.07
CA THR A 681 1.71 -4.10 15.79
C THR A 681 0.45 -3.24 15.90
N ALA A 682 -0.43 -3.27 14.90
CA ALA A 682 -1.72 -2.58 14.89
C ALA A 682 -2.85 -3.37 15.59
N ASN A 683 -2.59 -4.58 16.08
CA ASN A 683 -3.58 -5.48 16.68
C ASN A 683 -4.77 -5.79 15.74
N THR A 684 -4.48 -6.00 14.45
CA THR A 684 -5.45 -6.34 13.40
C THR A 684 -5.15 -7.67 12.71
N ASP A 685 -4.14 -8.40 13.18
CA ASP A 685 -3.74 -9.69 12.62
C ASP A 685 -4.77 -10.80 12.90
N GLU A 686 -4.87 -11.76 11.98
CA GLU A 686 -5.61 -12.99 12.18
C GLU A 686 -4.63 -14.17 12.21
N GLY A 687 -4.32 -14.66 13.42
CA GLY A 687 -3.38 -15.77 13.60
C GLY A 687 -1.91 -15.38 13.34
N GLY A 688 -1.55 -14.11 13.61
CA GLY A 688 -0.23 -13.57 13.36
C GLY A 688 -0.03 -13.01 11.96
N LEU A 689 -1.05 -13.08 11.10
CA LEU A 689 -0.97 -12.72 9.69
C LEU A 689 -1.77 -11.46 9.37
N SER A 690 -1.22 -10.63 8.49
CA SER A 690 -1.91 -9.53 7.85
C SER A 690 -2.98 -10.01 6.89
N VAL A 691 -3.78 -9.04 6.43
CA VAL A 691 -4.80 -9.33 5.45
C VAL A 691 -4.13 -9.66 4.12
N ARG A 692 -4.21 -10.93 3.75
CA ARG A 692 -3.63 -11.45 2.50
C ARG A 692 -4.43 -10.97 1.30
N GLY A 693 -3.80 -10.17 0.45
CA GLY A 693 -4.13 -10.16 -0.97
C GLY A 693 -3.98 -11.55 -1.57
N SER A 694 -4.23 -11.70 -2.87
CA SER A 694 -4.03 -12.99 -3.52
C SER A 694 -2.55 -13.26 -3.81
N GLY A 695 -1.72 -12.20 -3.91
CA GLY A 695 -0.38 -12.32 -4.50
C GLY A 695 -0.43 -12.95 -5.90
N ASN A 696 -1.59 -12.83 -6.58
CA ASN A 696 -1.91 -13.45 -7.85
C ASN A 696 -2.80 -12.49 -8.65
N PRO A 697 -2.31 -11.96 -9.79
CA PRO A 697 -3.04 -11.03 -10.64
C PRO A 697 -4.41 -11.51 -11.09
N ALA A 698 -4.61 -12.82 -11.24
CA ALA A 698 -5.92 -13.38 -11.61
C ALA A 698 -7.00 -13.22 -10.52
N GLU A 699 -6.60 -12.97 -9.27
CA GLU A 699 -7.48 -13.00 -8.10
C GLU A 699 -7.57 -11.65 -7.36
N TYR A 700 -6.76 -10.64 -7.74
CA TYR A 700 -6.67 -9.39 -6.96
C TYR A 700 -8.03 -8.75 -6.70
N GLU A 701 -8.83 -8.55 -7.74
CA GLU A 701 -10.10 -7.84 -7.60
C GLU A 701 -11.08 -8.58 -6.69
N GLN A 702 -11.22 -9.90 -6.85
CA GLN A 702 -12.09 -10.70 -6.00
C GLN A 702 -11.60 -10.63 -4.56
N ARG A 703 -10.30 -10.88 -4.34
CA ARG A 703 -9.74 -10.99 -3.01
C ARG A 703 -9.81 -9.67 -2.26
N LEU A 704 -9.49 -8.56 -2.91
CA LEU A 704 -9.57 -7.23 -2.32
C LEU A 704 -11.03 -6.82 -2.05
N THR A 705 -11.95 -7.16 -2.95
CA THR A 705 -13.38 -6.95 -2.71
C THR A 705 -13.86 -7.72 -1.48
N GLU A 706 -13.43 -8.97 -1.29
CA GLU A 706 -13.73 -9.77 -0.09
C GLU A 706 -13.14 -9.15 1.18
N ILE A 707 -11.89 -8.73 1.12
CA ILE A 707 -11.17 -8.07 2.22
C ILE A 707 -11.91 -6.83 2.68
N PHE A 708 -12.15 -5.92 1.73
CA PHE A 708 -12.84 -4.67 2.01
C PHE A 708 -14.25 -4.93 2.50
N THR A 709 -14.94 -5.90 1.90
CA THR A 709 -16.24 -6.36 2.37
C THR A 709 -16.17 -6.83 3.83
N ASN A 710 -15.16 -7.61 4.22
CA ASN A 710 -15.01 -8.11 5.59
C ASN A 710 -14.68 -7.00 6.59
N ILE A 711 -13.74 -6.11 6.26
CA ILE A 711 -13.39 -4.94 7.06
C ILE A 711 -14.60 -4.01 7.24
N ILE A 712 -15.37 -3.82 6.16
CA ILE A 712 -16.49 -2.86 6.13
C ILE A 712 -17.79 -3.48 6.64
N LYS A 713 -18.06 -4.79 6.54
CA LYS A 713 -19.38 -5.36 6.88
C LYS A 713 -19.71 -5.49 8.37
N ARG A 714 -18.77 -5.29 9.30
CA ARG A 714 -19.02 -5.39 10.75
C ARG A 714 -18.99 -4.02 11.45
N PRO A 715 -20.05 -3.18 11.38
CA PRO A 715 -20.03 -1.94 12.16
C PRO A 715 -20.28 -2.30 13.63
N GLY A 716 -19.73 -1.49 14.53
CA GLY A 716 -20.10 -1.63 15.94
C GLY A 716 -21.52 -1.12 16.18
N SER A 717 -22.15 -1.62 17.23
CA SER A 717 -23.20 -0.90 17.95
C SER A 717 -22.55 -0.11 19.10
N ARG A 718 -23.22 0.93 19.57
CA ARG A 718 -22.81 1.66 20.78
C ARG A 718 -24.04 1.98 21.62
N LEU A 719 -24.06 1.50 22.86
CA LEU A 719 -25.01 1.98 23.87
C LEU A 719 -24.71 3.43 24.23
N VAL A 720 -25.76 4.25 24.28
CA VAL A 720 -25.65 5.70 24.50
C VAL A 720 -26.51 6.20 25.65
N GLU A 721 -27.49 5.40 26.07
CA GLU A 721 -28.33 5.53 27.27
C GLU A 721 -28.85 4.13 27.61
#